data_AF-A0AAD4DIM0-F1
#
_entry.id   AF-A0AAD4DIM0-F1
#
_cell.length_a   1.000
_cell.length_b   1.000
_cell.length_c   1.000
_cell.angle_alpha   90.00
_cell.angle_beta   90.00
_cell.angle_gamma   90.00
#
_symmetry.space_group_name_H-M   'P 1'
#
loop_
_entity.id
_entity.type
_entity.pdbx_description
1 polymer ?
#
loop_
_entity_poly.entity_id
_entity_poly.type
_entity_poly.pdbx_seq_one_letter_code
_entity_poly.pdbx_strand_id
1 'polypeptide(L)'
;MPLVKKRLFRIRSTPPTTTPENLHQHQVFPLHIPELLELTLSSFSDHQLRLAAQVCRQWRAIAVQLLDRKIDWTLARADGNGQGDINWTRQPDTPERWRQLTRGKQWRVCTRDDTIQSLIEPRYEFRPESWNALTGTLREITRNPSAQQKGMELQLACLFDLQTNLLPLLSIVGSSLVSLVVDQAARRPVALESVMGLCPRLLHLSIASCWPFLINDDDSTLLDSEQEPLLSSSPSPHVHSGTFVLRSLVMSGILLRKSALLRVLRRCPDLRELRLSRFETVPAIPSSLRVIMGRATAASTMEFFESIAESCPQLQSLQFSKAFEMEPRNRAYTLEYHKRIAGLFPAATQWTFQVNDLYGMQPFNQKHFLGREHANLTTLVIEGPLLEAKYADDRLNSFLTCSSSSAHKLIHLRVTSVAISIWWWDLELREGHSQPPSKQTEPLQNGFFCAAIWRCRSLKTLHVRLKGKDDQKLGRTSMRIMCGYVSKVLPELEDLVLEKTLMDFEMDSGLCLLTRLGRLKRLTVAGLAYGKIVSGCLDWLAKDWARTSRGKKQLLNEWRLSRPGQIEETVAHAPFRSSEDPKPGDSVRDYMVDGIDMRYIGQVRDIVEVVKERLADGGMCWPQMEFLQLKIGNDRRQKQDGLVLEAKMREMRPEIEFELVRRCASFS
;
A
#
# COMPACT_ATOMS: atom_id res chain seq x y z
N MET A 1 43.89 23.73 11.81
CA MET A 1 42.95 22.79 12.46
C MET A 1 43.32 22.67 13.94
N PRO A 2 42.51 23.14 14.89
CA PRO A 2 42.79 22.96 16.31
C PRO A 2 42.11 21.70 16.86
N LEU A 3 42.89 20.94 17.64
CA LEU A 3 42.50 19.71 18.34
C LEU A 3 41.52 20.01 19.48
N VAL A 4 40.29 19.47 19.38
CA VAL A 4 39.29 19.50 20.47
C VAL A 4 39.57 18.34 21.43
N LYS A 5 39.99 18.68 22.66
CA LYS A 5 40.13 17.75 23.79
C LYS A 5 38.75 17.35 24.33
N LYS A 6 38.37 16.07 24.19
CA LYS A 6 37.21 15.48 24.88
C LYS A 6 37.52 15.30 26.38
N ARG A 7 36.74 15.95 27.25
CA ARG A 7 36.72 15.69 28.70
C ARG A 7 35.82 14.49 28.97
N LEU A 8 36.41 13.41 29.51
CA LEU A 8 35.71 12.27 30.10
C LEU A 8 35.21 12.66 31.51
N PHE A 9 33.89 12.64 31.72
CA PHE A 9 33.29 12.70 33.05
C PHE A 9 33.51 11.36 33.76
N ARG A 10 34.36 11.36 34.78
CA ARG A 10 34.61 10.22 35.66
C ARG A 10 33.63 10.31 36.83
N ILE A 11 32.57 9.49 36.81
CA ILE A 11 31.65 9.34 37.93
C ILE A 11 32.42 8.66 39.07
N ARG A 12 32.62 9.37 40.20
CA ARG A 12 33.20 8.83 41.42
C ARG A 12 32.13 8.00 42.14
N SER A 13 32.36 6.70 42.28
CA SER A 13 31.62 5.82 43.18
C SER A 13 32.08 6.07 44.62
N THR A 14 31.19 6.58 45.46
CA THR A 14 31.36 6.60 46.92
C THR A 14 30.98 5.24 47.53
N PRO A 15 31.69 4.77 48.57
CA PRO A 15 31.37 3.52 49.23
C PRO A 15 30.10 3.67 50.09
N PRO A 16 29.33 2.58 50.31
CA PRO A 16 28.08 2.63 51.05
C PRO A 16 28.35 2.71 52.56
N THR A 17 27.83 3.75 53.19
CA THR A 17 27.70 3.85 54.64
C THR A 17 26.56 2.94 55.10
N THR A 18 26.87 2.00 55.98
CA THR A 18 25.90 1.11 56.63
C THR A 18 25.08 1.88 57.67
N THR A 19 23.78 2.01 57.43
CA THR A 19 22.78 2.47 58.41
C THR A 19 21.66 1.41 58.52
N PRO A 20 21.01 1.29 59.69
CA PRO A 20 20.34 0.07 60.11
C PRO A 20 18.94 -0.10 59.51
N GLU A 21 18.56 -1.36 59.43
CA GLU A 21 17.29 -1.93 59.01
C GLU A 21 16.08 -1.17 59.57
N ASN A 22 15.40 -0.44 58.71
CA ASN A 22 14.01 -0.05 58.92
C ASN A 22 13.15 -0.84 57.92
N LEU A 23 12.26 -1.68 58.49
CA LEU A 23 11.19 -2.42 57.83
C LEU A 23 10.20 -1.46 57.16
N HIS A 24 10.60 -0.82 56.06
CA HIS A 24 9.65 -0.25 55.12
C HIS A 24 9.28 -1.34 54.13
N GLN A 25 8.01 -1.75 54.17
CA GLN A 25 7.37 -2.50 53.10
C GLN A 25 7.67 -1.79 51.78
N HIS A 26 8.63 -2.31 51.02
CA HIS A 26 8.92 -1.81 49.69
C HIS A 26 7.65 -1.99 48.86
N GLN A 27 6.94 -0.89 48.61
CA GLN A 27 5.91 -0.85 47.58
C GLN A 27 6.58 -1.24 46.27
N VAL A 28 6.38 -2.50 45.86
CA VAL A 28 6.82 -2.97 44.56
C VAL A 28 5.96 -2.24 43.54
N PHE A 29 6.52 -1.20 42.91
CA PHE A 29 5.81 -0.53 41.82
C PHE A 29 5.48 -1.57 40.74
N PRO A 30 4.25 -1.56 40.17
CA PRO A 30 3.84 -2.52 39.14
C PRO A 30 4.81 -2.66 37.97
N LEU A 31 5.55 -1.60 37.64
CA LEU A 31 6.56 -1.58 36.57
C LEU A 31 7.84 -2.38 36.88
N HIS A 32 8.04 -2.80 38.13
CA HIS A 32 9.13 -3.71 38.51
C HIS A 32 8.75 -5.18 38.33
N ILE A 33 7.46 -5.50 38.13
CA ILE A 33 6.98 -6.86 37.91
C ILE A 33 7.17 -7.18 36.41
N PRO A 34 8.13 -8.05 36.04
CA PRO A 34 8.47 -8.33 34.63
C PRO A 34 7.27 -8.76 33.80
N GLU A 35 6.34 -9.51 34.40
CA GLU A 35 5.17 -10.07 33.73
C GLU A 35 4.16 -8.98 33.32
N LEU A 36 3.94 -7.99 34.19
CA LEU A 36 3.09 -6.84 33.86
C LEU A 36 3.73 -5.95 32.80
N LEU A 37 5.05 -5.78 32.90
CA LEU A 37 5.81 -5.01 31.93
C LEU A 37 5.85 -5.72 30.56
N GLU A 38 6.00 -7.03 30.52
CA GLU A 38 5.91 -7.84 29.29
C GLU A 38 4.53 -7.79 28.68
N LEU A 39 3.46 -7.88 29.48
CA LEU A 39 2.09 -7.71 29.01
C LEU A 39 1.90 -6.32 28.40
N THR A 40 2.38 -5.28 29.08
CA THR A 40 2.29 -3.88 28.60
C THR A 40 3.07 -3.70 27.30
N LEU A 41 4.34 -4.11 27.28
CA LEU A 41 5.21 -3.98 26.11
C LEU A 41 4.77 -4.89 24.96
N SER A 42 4.09 -6.01 25.21
CA SER A 42 3.58 -6.88 24.13
C SER A 42 2.50 -6.21 23.27
N SER A 43 1.92 -5.11 23.75
CA SER A 43 1.00 -4.27 22.99
C SER A 43 1.69 -3.17 22.16
N PHE A 44 3.01 -2.96 22.35
CA PHE A 44 3.75 -1.90 21.69
C PHE A 44 4.10 -2.29 20.25
N SER A 45 4.11 -1.31 19.34
CA SER A 45 4.66 -1.49 18.00
C SER A 45 6.18 -1.70 18.05
N ASP A 46 6.78 -2.25 16.99
CA ASP A 46 8.23 -2.43 16.90
C ASP A 46 9.02 -1.13 17.18
N HIS A 47 8.51 0.01 16.68
CA HIS A 47 9.13 1.30 16.95
C HIS A 47 9.06 1.66 18.44
N GLN A 48 7.89 1.50 19.05
CA GLN A 48 7.69 1.74 20.48
C GLN A 48 8.53 0.77 21.33
N LEU A 49 8.70 -0.48 20.91
CA LEU A 49 9.59 -1.45 21.55
C LEU A 49 11.06 -1.03 21.46
N ARG A 50 11.51 -0.52 20.30
CA ARG A 50 12.86 0.03 20.14
C ARG A 50 13.10 1.24 21.05
N LEU A 51 12.09 2.10 21.23
CA LEU A 51 12.15 3.21 22.18
C LEU A 51 12.12 2.71 23.64
N ALA A 52 11.24 1.76 23.95
CA ALA A 52 11.15 1.13 25.27
C ALA A 52 12.49 0.47 25.67
N ALA A 53 13.19 -0.11 24.70
CA ALA A 53 14.51 -0.70 24.90
C ALA A 53 15.60 0.30 25.32
N GLN A 54 15.34 1.60 25.22
CA GLN A 54 16.25 2.67 25.64
C GLN A 54 15.95 3.18 27.06
N VAL A 55 14.83 2.79 27.68
CA VAL A 55 14.38 3.33 28.98
C VAL A 55 15.26 2.84 30.14
N CYS A 56 15.32 1.52 30.36
CA CYS A 56 16.17 0.91 31.39
C CYS A 56 16.54 -0.53 31.01
N ARG A 57 17.41 -1.18 31.79
CA ARG A 57 17.88 -2.54 31.50
C ARG A 57 16.75 -3.59 31.50
N GLN A 58 15.78 -3.48 32.41
CA GLN A 58 14.64 -4.41 32.49
C GLN A 58 13.72 -4.26 31.27
N TRP A 59 13.36 -3.02 30.91
CA TRP A 59 12.58 -2.72 29.71
C TRP A 59 13.31 -3.18 28.45
N ARG A 60 14.63 -2.97 28.38
CA ARG A 60 15.45 -3.48 27.28
C ARG A 60 15.42 -5.00 27.18
N ALA A 61 15.61 -5.71 28.28
CA ALA A 61 15.59 -7.17 28.27
C ALA A 61 14.26 -7.71 27.74
N ILE A 62 13.14 -7.16 28.21
CA ILE A 62 11.80 -7.58 27.79
C ILE A 62 11.51 -7.11 26.36
N ALA A 63 11.75 -5.84 26.04
CA ALA A 63 11.51 -5.29 24.71
C ALA A 63 12.34 -5.99 23.62
N VAL A 64 13.61 -6.32 23.90
CA VAL A 64 14.44 -7.12 22.98
C VAL A 64 13.85 -8.51 22.81
N GLN A 65 13.46 -9.19 23.89
CA GLN A 65 12.79 -10.49 23.78
C GLN A 65 11.50 -10.44 22.97
N LEU A 66 10.73 -9.35 23.09
CA LEU A 66 9.51 -9.08 22.33
C LEU A 66 9.78 -8.76 20.86
N LEU A 67 10.82 -7.97 20.58
CA LEU A 67 11.32 -7.73 19.22
C LEU A 67 11.81 -9.03 18.56
N ASP A 68 12.38 -9.94 19.36
CA ASP A 68 12.84 -11.29 19.00
C ASP A 68 11.71 -12.33 18.99
N ARG A 69 10.44 -11.97 19.22
CA ARG A 69 9.31 -12.93 19.15
C ARG A 69 8.92 -13.30 17.73
N LYS A 70 9.21 -12.43 16.77
CA LYS A 70 8.88 -12.61 15.37
C LYS A 70 10.10 -13.12 14.64
N ILE A 71 10.13 -14.42 14.37
CA ILE A 71 11.13 -14.97 13.48
C ILE A 71 10.57 -14.84 12.08
N ASP A 72 11.03 -13.83 11.34
CA ASP A 72 10.74 -13.65 9.93
C ASP A 72 11.67 -14.56 9.13
N TRP A 73 11.10 -15.60 8.53
CA TRP A 73 11.82 -16.49 7.62
C TRP A 73 11.51 -16.07 6.21
N THR A 74 12.45 -15.41 5.54
CA THR A 74 12.32 -15.18 4.10
C THR A 74 13.20 -16.17 3.38
N LEU A 75 12.58 -17.13 2.69
CA LEU A 75 13.30 -17.92 1.69
C LEU A 75 13.33 -17.10 0.39
N ALA A 76 14.38 -16.30 0.26
CA ALA A 76 14.57 -15.42 -0.89
C ALA A 76 15.69 -15.93 -1.81
N ARG A 77 15.55 -15.59 -3.09
CA ARG A 77 16.58 -15.81 -4.09
C ARG A 77 17.78 -14.90 -3.83
N ALA A 78 18.94 -15.48 -3.58
CA ALA A 78 20.21 -14.78 -3.47
C ALA A 78 20.67 -14.33 -4.86
N ASP A 79 20.44 -13.06 -5.15
CA ASP A 79 21.11 -12.42 -6.26
C ASP A 79 22.55 -12.07 -5.81
N GLY A 80 23.55 -12.50 -6.59
CA GLY A 80 24.98 -12.43 -6.25
C GLY A 80 25.55 -11.02 -6.02
N ASN A 81 24.73 -9.97 -6.16
CA ASN A 81 25.09 -8.59 -5.84
C ASN A 81 24.19 -8.13 -4.68
N GLY A 82 24.72 -8.15 -3.45
CA GLY A 82 23.98 -7.98 -2.19
C GLY A 82 23.30 -6.64 -1.92
N GLN A 83 22.71 -5.97 -2.90
CA GLN A 83 22.02 -4.69 -2.71
C GLN A 83 20.91 -4.37 -3.73
N GLY A 84 20.44 -5.36 -4.49
CA GLY A 84 19.33 -5.16 -5.41
C GLY A 84 18.01 -5.62 -4.81
N ASP A 85 17.13 -4.69 -4.45
CA ASP A 85 15.69 -4.98 -4.40
C ASP A 85 15.29 -5.61 -5.73
N ILE A 86 14.87 -6.87 -5.68
CA ILE A 86 14.45 -7.61 -6.86
C ILE A 86 13.14 -6.95 -7.32
N ASN A 87 13.23 -6.16 -8.38
CA ASN A 87 12.05 -5.56 -8.99
C ASN A 87 11.30 -6.66 -9.77
N TRP A 88 10.44 -7.40 -9.06
CA TRP A 88 9.64 -8.53 -9.57
C TRP A 88 8.55 -8.13 -10.58
N THR A 89 8.51 -6.86 -11.00
CA THR A 89 7.55 -6.36 -12.00
C THR A 89 7.81 -6.91 -13.41
N ARG A 90 8.96 -7.53 -13.66
CA ARG A 90 9.21 -8.29 -14.91
C ARG A 90 8.85 -9.74 -14.71
N GLN A 91 7.75 -10.16 -15.33
CA GLN A 91 7.43 -11.55 -15.55
C GLN A 91 8.18 -12.01 -16.81
N PRO A 92 9.05 -13.03 -16.72
CA PRO A 92 9.54 -13.74 -17.89
C PRO A 92 8.36 -14.34 -18.65
N ASP A 93 8.32 -14.02 -19.95
CA ASP A 93 7.20 -14.34 -20.84
C ASP A 93 7.04 -15.85 -21.10
N THR A 94 8.02 -16.66 -20.70
CA THR A 94 7.98 -18.13 -20.83
C THR A 94 8.54 -18.83 -19.59
N PRO A 95 8.02 -20.03 -19.25
CA PRO A 95 8.64 -20.92 -18.27
C PRO A 95 10.12 -21.18 -18.57
N GLU A 96 10.52 -21.28 -19.83
CA GLU A 96 11.91 -21.48 -20.27
C GLU A 96 12.80 -20.28 -19.94
N ARG A 97 12.31 -19.05 -20.10
CA ARG A 97 13.06 -17.83 -19.74
C ARG A 97 13.19 -17.69 -18.23
N TRP A 98 12.16 -18.06 -17.47
CA TRP A 98 12.29 -18.30 -16.04
C TRP A 98 13.39 -19.33 -15.76
N ARG A 99 13.34 -20.48 -16.44
CA ARG A 99 14.34 -21.56 -16.34
C ARG A 99 15.75 -21.15 -16.77
N GLN A 100 15.94 -20.06 -17.49
CA GLN A 100 17.26 -19.52 -17.79
C GLN A 100 17.70 -18.56 -16.69
N LEU A 101 16.80 -17.68 -16.23
CA LEU A 101 17.10 -16.71 -15.19
C LEU A 101 17.47 -17.38 -13.87
N THR A 102 16.80 -18.46 -13.47
CA THR A 102 17.01 -19.14 -12.17
C THR A 102 18.22 -20.08 -12.13
N ARG A 103 18.92 -20.35 -13.25
CA ARG A 103 20.14 -21.18 -13.25
C ARG A 103 21.27 -20.49 -12.49
N GLY A 104 21.84 -21.18 -11.49
CA GLY A 104 23.08 -20.77 -10.80
C GLY A 104 22.93 -19.66 -9.75
N LYS A 105 21.71 -19.31 -9.35
CA LYS A 105 21.49 -18.40 -8.19
C LYS A 105 21.60 -19.19 -6.89
N GLN A 106 21.65 -18.56 -5.71
CA GLN A 106 21.56 -19.21 -4.39
C GLN A 106 20.20 -18.89 -3.72
N TRP A 107 19.82 -19.59 -2.65
CA TRP A 107 18.71 -19.25 -1.76
C TRP A 107 19.32 -18.83 -0.42
N ARG A 108 18.72 -17.83 0.24
CA ARG A 108 19.07 -17.46 1.60
C ARG A 108 17.90 -17.72 2.52
N VAL A 109 18.19 -18.35 3.65
CA VAL A 109 17.34 -18.30 4.83
C VAL A 109 17.80 -17.09 5.62
N CYS A 110 17.02 -16.02 5.55
CA CYS A 110 17.26 -14.84 6.38
C CYS A 110 16.41 -14.94 7.63
N THR A 111 17.02 -14.62 8.76
CA THR A 111 16.32 -14.21 9.97
C THR A 111 16.30 -12.68 10.01
N ARG A 112 15.45 -12.10 10.86
CA ARG A 112 15.25 -10.65 10.98
C ARG A 112 16.54 -9.84 11.20
N ASP A 113 17.56 -10.44 11.82
CA ASP A 113 18.85 -9.79 12.11
C ASP A 113 19.86 -9.84 10.95
N ASP A 114 19.42 -10.21 9.74
CA ASP A 114 20.28 -10.43 8.56
C ASP A 114 21.41 -11.45 8.79
N THR A 115 21.39 -12.18 9.91
CA THR A 115 22.28 -13.31 10.11
C THR A 115 21.84 -14.44 9.19
N ILE A 116 22.62 -14.64 8.13
CA ILE A 116 22.47 -15.75 7.19
C ILE A 116 22.71 -17.03 7.98
N GLN A 117 21.65 -17.79 8.25
CA GLN A 117 21.80 -19.09 8.93
C GLN A 117 22.22 -20.18 7.96
N SER A 118 21.84 -20.08 6.68
CA SER A 118 22.25 -21.05 5.66
C SER A 118 22.10 -20.49 4.24
N LEU A 119 23.10 -20.74 3.40
CA LEU A 119 23.04 -20.61 1.95
C LEU A 119 22.64 -21.98 1.37
N ILE A 120 21.56 -22.02 0.61
CA ILE A 120 21.09 -23.24 -0.06
C ILE A 120 21.29 -23.03 -1.56
N GLU A 121 21.83 -23.99 -2.32
CA GLU A 121 21.95 -23.86 -3.79
C GLU A 121 20.64 -24.31 -4.49
N PRO A 122 19.91 -23.42 -5.20
CA PRO A 122 18.89 -23.75 -6.18
C PRO A 122 19.47 -24.50 -7.37
N ARG A 123 18.91 -25.67 -7.62
CA ARG A 123 18.66 -26.17 -8.97
C ARG A 123 17.16 -26.48 -9.08
N TYR A 124 16.66 -26.70 -10.30
CA TYR A 124 15.21 -26.85 -10.60
C TYR A 124 14.49 -27.94 -9.81
N GLU A 125 15.25 -28.90 -9.33
CA GLU A 125 14.81 -29.86 -8.34
C GLU A 125 15.45 -29.44 -7.03
N PHE A 126 14.64 -29.29 -5.98
CA PHE A 126 15.17 -29.25 -4.63
C PHE A 126 16.01 -30.51 -4.47
N ARG A 127 17.33 -30.34 -4.55
CA ARG A 127 18.25 -31.42 -4.26
C ARG A 127 17.88 -31.97 -2.89
N PRO A 128 17.69 -33.30 -2.74
CA PRO A 128 17.31 -33.88 -1.47
C PRO A 128 18.18 -33.37 -0.32
N GLU A 129 19.46 -33.11 -0.57
CA GLU A 129 20.40 -32.57 0.43
C GLU A 129 20.03 -31.17 0.89
N SER A 130 19.73 -30.24 -0.03
CA SER A 130 19.30 -28.88 0.27
C SER A 130 17.99 -28.85 1.05
N TRP A 131 17.04 -29.69 0.67
CA TRP A 131 15.77 -29.83 1.39
C TRP A 131 15.95 -30.44 2.77
N ASN A 132 16.80 -31.47 2.89
CA ASN A 132 17.13 -32.10 4.17
C ASN A 132 17.85 -31.14 5.11
N ALA A 133 18.74 -30.30 4.60
CA ALA A 133 19.39 -29.25 5.37
C ALA A 133 18.35 -28.24 5.90
N LEU A 134 17.49 -27.70 5.03
CA LEU A 134 16.42 -26.77 5.42
C LEU A 134 15.48 -27.38 6.47
N THR A 135 14.96 -28.57 6.19
CA THR A 135 14.05 -29.27 7.11
C THR A 135 14.76 -29.69 8.40
N GLY A 136 16.05 -29.97 8.36
CA GLY A 136 16.90 -30.21 9.53
C GLY A 136 16.98 -28.98 10.43
N THR A 137 17.37 -27.83 9.87
CA THR A 137 17.41 -26.55 10.59
C THR A 137 16.05 -26.21 11.19
N LEU A 138 14.98 -26.35 10.41
CA LEU A 138 13.62 -26.05 10.89
C LEU A 138 13.18 -26.97 12.03
N ARG A 139 13.52 -28.27 11.97
CA ARG A 139 13.26 -29.21 13.07
C ARG A 139 14.04 -28.85 14.33
N GLU A 140 15.29 -28.42 14.19
CA GLU A 140 16.11 -27.99 15.33
C GLU A 140 15.49 -26.78 16.03
N ILE A 141 14.99 -25.83 15.24
CA ILE A 141 14.33 -24.63 15.75
C ILE A 141 12.99 -24.94 16.39
N THR A 142 12.16 -25.79 15.76
CA THR A 142 10.85 -26.14 16.33
C THR A 142 10.96 -27.02 17.56
N ARG A 143 12.08 -27.72 17.75
CA ARG A 143 12.42 -28.41 19.00
C ARG A 143 12.74 -27.46 20.14
N ASN A 144 13.10 -26.21 19.87
CA ASN A 144 13.36 -25.24 20.92
C ASN A 144 12.03 -24.80 21.58
N PRO A 145 11.79 -25.11 22.87
CA PRO A 145 10.53 -24.78 23.54
C PRO A 145 10.25 -23.28 23.58
N SER A 146 11.28 -22.43 23.58
CA SER A 146 11.09 -20.97 23.49
C SER A 146 10.53 -20.54 22.14
N ALA A 147 10.82 -21.28 21.07
CA ALA A 147 10.28 -21.01 19.74
C ALA A 147 8.82 -21.45 19.62
N GLN A 148 8.39 -22.51 20.30
CA GLN A 148 6.99 -22.99 20.27
C GLN A 148 6.00 -22.02 20.94
N GLN A 149 6.47 -21.29 21.95
CA GLN A 149 5.67 -20.24 22.59
C GLN A 149 5.55 -18.98 21.72
N LYS A 150 6.56 -18.73 20.88
CA LYS A 150 6.61 -17.58 19.97
C LYS A 150 5.82 -17.89 18.69
N GLY A 151 5.03 -16.93 18.23
CA GLY A 151 4.35 -17.06 16.95
C GLY A 151 5.37 -16.98 15.81
N MET A 152 5.43 -18.01 14.97
CA MET A 152 6.35 -18.03 13.84
C MET A 152 5.68 -17.38 12.61
N GLU A 153 6.45 -16.59 11.85
CA GLU A 153 6.03 -16.04 10.56
C GLU A 153 6.93 -16.59 9.45
N LEU A 154 6.32 -17.20 8.44
CA LEU A 154 7.05 -17.82 7.33
C LEU A 154 6.68 -17.13 6.02
N GLN A 155 7.67 -16.55 5.34
CA GLN A 155 7.53 -15.99 4.00
C GLN A 155 8.38 -16.77 3.00
N LEU A 156 7.70 -17.36 2.01
CA LEU A 156 8.28 -18.15 0.96
C LEU A 156 8.22 -17.35 -0.34
N ALA A 157 9.33 -16.77 -0.78
CA ALA A 157 9.39 -15.93 -1.98
C ALA A 157 9.86 -16.71 -3.21
N CYS A 158 9.26 -17.88 -3.46
CA CYS A 158 9.59 -18.69 -4.62
C CYS A 158 8.52 -19.65 -5.11
N LEU A 159 8.79 -20.19 -6.30
CA LEU A 159 8.07 -21.28 -6.94
C LEU A 159 8.04 -22.53 -6.04
N PHE A 160 7.01 -22.60 -5.20
CA PHE A 160 6.70 -23.74 -4.37
C PHE A 160 5.59 -24.57 -4.99
N ASP A 161 5.88 -25.83 -5.29
CA ASP A 161 4.80 -26.82 -5.41
C ASP A 161 4.23 -27.07 -4.03
N LEU A 162 2.94 -26.76 -3.88
CA LEU A 162 2.25 -26.77 -2.60
C LEU A 162 2.13 -28.18 -2.01
N GLN A 163 1.99 -29.20 -2.85
CA GLN A 163 1.82 -30.57 -2.37
C GLN A 163 3.17 -31.21 -2.04
N THR A 164 4.14 -31.10 -2.96
CA THR A 164 5.41 -31.82 -2.82
C THR A 164 6.39 -31.14 -1.87
N ASN A 165 6.30 -29.80 -1.74
CA ASN A 165 7.26 -29.04 -0.92
C ASN A 165 6.59 -28.36 0.28
N LEU A 166 5.48 -27.64 0.09
CA LEU A 166 4.88 -26.88 1.19
C LEU A 166 4.31 -27.77 2.30
N LEU A 167 3.51 -28.80 1.98
CA LEU A 167 2.92 -29.65 3.02
C LEU A 167 3.97 -30.35 3.91
N PRO A 168 5.05 -30.97 3.38
CA PRO A 168 6.12 -31.50 4.22
C PRO A 168 6.78 -30.43 5.10
N LEU A 169 6.96 -29.21 4.59
CA LEU A 169 7.49 -28.10 5.37
C LEU A 169 6.56 -27.75 6.54
N LEU A 170 5.27 -27.61 6.26
CA LEU A 170 4.25 -27.29 7.27
C LEU A 170 4.08 -28.41 8.29
N SER A 171 4.38 -29.66 7.96
CA SER A 171 4.41 -30.74 8.95
C SER A 171 5.48 -30.56 10.03
N ILE A 172 6.52 -29.76 9.75
CA ILE A 172 7.60 -29.46 10.69
C ILE A 172 7.29 -28.21 11.51
N VAL A 173 6.84 -27.13 10.85
CA VAL A 173 6.72 -25.79 11.47
C VAL A 173 5.28 -25.35 11.75
N GLY A 174 4.29 -26.05 11.20
CA GLY A 174 2.91 -25.59 11.13
C GLY A 174 2.25 -25.41 12.50
N SER A 175 2.58 -26.24 13.48
CA SER A 175 2.00 -26.16 14.83
C SER A 175 2.31 -24.84 15.56
N SER A 176 3.42 -24.18 15.23
CA SER A 176 3.84 -22.87 15.77
C SER A 176 3.54 -21.69 14.83
N LEU A 177 3.05 -21.95 13.62
CA LEU A 177 2.94 -20.93 12.59
C LEU A 177 1.71 -20.04 12.79
N VAL A 178 1.94 -18.72 12.80
CA VAL A 178 0.92 -17.68 12.98
C VAL A 178 0.68 -16.91 11.68
N SER A 179 1.71 -16.76 10.85
CA SER A 179 1.61 -16.13 9.53
C SER A 179 2.31 -16.99 8.48
N LEU A 180 1.65 -17.25 7.36
CA LEU A 180 2.22 -17.92 6.20
C LEU A 180 1.99 -17.06 4.97
N VAL A 181 3.07 -16.63 4.33
CA VAL A 181 3.05 -15.92 3.05
C VAL A 181 3.80 -16.76 2.03
N VAL A 182 3.15 -17.11 0.93
CA VAL A 182 3.75 -17.86 -0.18
C VAL A 182 3.61 -17.02 -1.43
N ASP A 183 4.68 -16.32 -1.78
CA ASP A 183 4.78 -15.54 -2.99
C ASP A 183 5.32 -16.44 -4.11
N GLN A 184 4.55 -16.56 -5.19
CA GLN A 184 4.84 -17.39 -6.38
C GLN A 184 4.56 -18.89 -6.22
N ALA A 185 3.45 -19.30 -5.62
CA ALA A 185 3.03 -20.70 -5.63
C ALA A 185 2.89 -21.26 -7.06
N ALA A 186 3.33 -22.51 -7.27
CA ALA A 186 3.12 -23.24 -8.51
C ALA A 186 1.63 -23.42 -8.78
N ARG A 187 1.26 -23.53 -10.05
CA ARG A 187 -0.15 -23.56 -10.50
C ARG A 187 -0.77 -24.94 -10.31
N ARG A 188 -0.98 -25.33 -9.05
CA ARG A 188 -1.75 -26.52 -8.67
C ARG A 188 -2.87 -26.15 -7.71
N PRO A 189 -3.97 -26.92 -7.65
CA PRO A 189 -4.98 -26.75 -6.63
C PRO A 189 -4.34 -26.75 -5.24
N VAL A 190 -4.65 -25.72 -4.45
CA VAL A 190 -4.17 -25.66 -3.07
C VAL A 190 -5.00 -26.62 -2.23
N ALA A 191 -4.33 -27.57 -1.57
CA ALA A 191 -4.93 -28.38 -0.52
C ALA A 191 -5.11 -27.54 0.76
N LEU A 192 -6.00 -26.54 0.70
CA LEU A 192 -6.18 -25.54 1.75
C LEU A 192 -6.51 -26.17 3.10
N GLU A 193 -7.33 -27.23 3.12
CA GLU A 193 -7.65 -27.97 4.34
C GLU A 193 -6.42 -28.63 4.99
N SER A 194 -5.52 -29.18 4.17
CA SER A 194 -4.28 -29.76 4.66
C SER A 194 -3.36 -28.69 5.25
N VAL A 195 -3.26 -27.53 4.60
CA VAL A 195 -2.51 -26.38 5.13
C VAL A 195 -3.07 -25.95 6.50
N MET A 196 -4.40 -25.81 6.60
CA MET A 196 -5.06 -25.40 7.84
C MET A 196 -4.98 -26.48 8.94
N GLY A 197 -5.04 -27.76 8.58
CA GLY A 197 -4.88 -28.88 9.50
C GLY A 197 -3.48 -28.97 10.10
N LEU A 198 -2.45 -28.67 9.30
CA LEU A 198 -1.06 -28.61 9.75
C LEU A 198 -0.75 -27.33 10.55
N CYS A 199 -1.53 -26.26 10.34
CA CYS A 199 -1.29 -24.95 10.95
C CYS A 199 -2.48 -24.48 11.80
N PRO A 200 -2.79 -25.13 12.94
CA PRO A 200 -3.97 -24.82 13.74
C PRO A 200 -3.95 -23.42 14.39
N ARG A 201 -2.77 -22.78 14.52
CA ARG A 201 -2.60 -21.44 15.10
C ARG A 201 -2.49 -20.32 14.06
N LEU A 202 -2.70 -20.65 12.79
CA LEU A 202 -2.50 -19.72 11.69
C LEU A 202 -3.54 -18.60 11.74
N LEU A 203 -3.08 -17.37 11.93
CA LEU A 203 -3.91 -16.16 11.92
C LEU A 203 -3.95 -15.51 10.53
N HIS A 204 -2.84 -15.59 9.78
CA HIS A 204 -2.70 -14.97 8.47
C HIS A 204 -2.19 -15.98 7.44
N LEU A 205 -2.94 -16.13 6.35
CA LEU A 205 -2.55 -16.93 5.20
C LEU A 205 -2.59 -16.07 3.94
N SER A 206 -1.46 -15.91 3.28
CA SER A 206 -1.34 -15.29 1.97
C SER A 206 -0.68 -16.28 1.02
N ILE A 207 -1.35 -16.60 -0.09
CA ILE A 207 -0.77 -17.40 -1.16
C ILE A 207 -0.98 -16.62 -2.45
N ALA A 208 0.07 -16.41 -3.22
CA ALA A 208 0.01 -15.76 -4.51
C ALA A 208 0.72 -16.62 -5.55
N SER A 209 0.12 -16.84 -6.72
CA SER A 209 0.76 -17.52 -7.84
C SER A 209 1.24 -16.52 -8.89
N CYS A 210 2.32 -16.87 -9.58
CA CYS A 210 2.84 -16.12 -10.72
C CYS A 210 1.96 -16.30 -11.97
N TRP A 211 0.85 -15.56 -12.03
CA TRP A 211 0.02 -15.38 -13.23
C TRP A 211 0.64 -14.33 -14.17
N PRO A 212 0.63 -14.44 -15.53
CA PRO A 212 -0.16 -15.34 -16.36
C PRO A 212 0.72 -16.32 -17.15
N PHE A 213 0.67 -17.61 -16.84
CA PHE A 213 1.05 -18.59 -17.84
C PHE A 213 -0.23 -19.04 -18.54
N LEU A 214 -0.24 -19.01 -19.87
CA LEU A 214 -1.28 -19.65 -20.66
C LEU A 214 -1.38 -21.11 -20.19
N ILE A 215 -2.57 -21.57 -19.84
CA ILE A 215 -2.79 -23.00 -19.62
C ILE A 215 -2.51 -23.63 -20.98
N ASN A 216 -1.46 -24.43 -21.09
CA ASN A 216 -1.40 -25.36 -22.21
C ASN A 216 -2.49 -26.40 -21.93
N ASP A 217 -3.39 -26.63 -22.88
CA ASP A 217 -4.56 -27.52 -22.71
C ASP A 217 -4.20 -28.90 -22.14
N ASP A 218 -2.96 -29.36 -22.33
CA ASP A 218 -2.46 -30.63 -21.80
C ASP A 218 -2.50 -30.74 -20.27
N ASP A 219 -2.36 -29.64 -19.52
CA ASP A 219 -2.39 -29.65 -18.03
C ASP A 219 -3.81 -29.86 -17.46
N SER A 220 -4.85 -29.74 -18.29
CA SER A 220 -6.24 -29.93 -17.84
C SER A 220 -6.55 -31.38 -17.43
N THR A 221 -5.82 -32.35 -18.00
CA THR A 221 -6.00 -33.79 -17.73
C THR A 221 -5.58 -34.21 -16.32
N LEU A 222 -4.65 -33.49 -15.68
CA LEU A 222 -4.18 -33.78 -14.32
C LEU A 222 -5.19 -33.38 -13.24
N LEU A 223 -6.08 -32.42 -13.51
CA LEU A 223 -7.08 -31.95 -12.54
C LEU A 223 -8.21 -32.96 -12.31
N ASP A 224 -8.50 -33.78 -13.31
CA ASP A 224 -9.55 -34.81 -13.26
C ASP A 224 -9.04 -36.13 -12.64
N SER A 225 -7.72 -36.36 -12.63
CA SER A 225 -7.09 -37.55 -12.05
C SER A 225 -6.88 -37.47 -10.53
N GLU A 226 -6.96 -36.28 -9.92
CA GLU A 226 -7.22 -36.18 -8.49
C GLU A 226 -8.69 -36.52 -8.22
N GLN A 227 -9.06 -37.78 -8.48
CA GLN A 227 -10.09 -38.43 -7.70
C GLN A 227 -9.76 -38.08 -6.26
N GLU A 228 -10.70 -37.44 -5.53
CA GLU A 228 -10.60 -37.38 -4.07
C GLU A 228 -10.10 -38.75 -3.66
N PRO A 229 -8.89 -38.87 -3.08
CA PRO A 229 -8.28 -40.17 -2.85
C PRO A 229 -9.38 -40.94 -2.17
N LEU A 230 -9.95 -41.94 -2.87
CA LEU A 230 -11.11 -42.68 -2.41
C LEU A 230 -10.63 -43.19 -1.08
N LEU A 231 -11.04 -42.49 -0.02
CA LEU A 231 -10.47 -42.64 1.31
C LEU A 231 -10.78 -44.08 1.60
N SER A 232 -9.75 -44.91 1.44
CA SER A 232 -9.80 -46.32 1.73
C SER A 232 -10.37 -46.35 3.13
N SER A 233 -11.46 -47.10 3.27
CA SER A 233 -12.44 -47.10 4.36
C SER A 233 -11.88 -47.40 5.76
N SER A 234 -10.59 -47.22 5.96
CA SER A 234 -9.96 -47.03 7.25
C SER A 234 -10.50 -45.75 7.91
N PRO A 235 -11.24 -45.85 9.02
CA PRO A 235 -11.64 -44.70 9.82
C PRO A 235 -10.38 -44.04 10.40
N SER A 236 -9.80 -43.11 9.64
CA SER A 236 -8.67 -42.32 10.09
C SER A 236 -9.09 -41.52 11.32
N PRO A 237 -8.33 -41.60 12.43
CA PRO A 237 -8.71 -40.99 13.68
C PRO A 237 -8.62 -39.46 13.56
N HIS A 238 -9.64 -38.78 14.07
CA HIS A 238 -9.65 -37.35 14.39
C HIS A 238 -9.50 -36.40 13.19
N VAL A 239 -10.49 -36.37 12.29
CA VAL A 239 -10.82 -35.10 11.62
C VAL A 239 -11.17 -34.11 12.73
N HIS A 240 -10.20 -33.28 13.11
CA HIS A 240 -10.38 -32.29 14.16
C HIS A 240 -11.59 -31.43 13.81
N SER A 241 -12.69 -31.54 14.57
CA SER A 241 -13.90 -30.74 14.37
C SER A 241 -13.74 -29.29 14.85
N GLY A 242 -12.51 -28.87 15.19
CA GLY A 242 -12.22 -27.55 15.72
C GLY A 242 -12.40 -26.44 14.69
N THR A 243 -12.77 -25.26 15.16
CA THR A 243 -12.67 -24.02 14.38
C THR A 243 -11.19 -23.65 14.20
N PHE A 244 -10.88 -22.99 13.08
CA PHE A 244 -9.58 -22.38 12.83
C PHE A 244 -9.60 -20.92 13.30
N VAL A 245 -8.48 -20.44 13.83
CA VAL A 245 -8.31 -19.06 14.32
C VAL A 245 -7.93 -18.05 13.23
N LEU A 246 -8.14 -18.42 11.96
CA LEU A 246 -7.71 -17.62 10.80
C LEU A 246 -8.46 -16.28 10.77
N ARG A 247 -7.71 -15.18 10.69
CA ARG A 247 -8.23 -13.80 10.66
C ARG A 247 -8.09 -13.15 9.28
N SER A 248 -7.09 -13.56 8.51
CA SER A 248 -6.84 -13.02 7.17
C SER A 248 -6.52 -14.15 6.19
N LEU A 249 -7.24 -14.17 5.07
CA LEU A 249 -7.02 -15.08 3.96
C LEU A 249 -6.87 -14.28 2.66
N VAL A 250 -5.66 -14.28 2.11
CA VAL A 250 -5.31 -13.62 0.84
C VAL A 250 -4.88 -14.67 -0.17
N MET A 251 -5.55 -14.71 -1.31
CA MET A 251 -5.26 -15.64 -2.39
C MET A 251 -5.22 -14.88 -3.71
N SER A 252 -4.13 -15.01 -4.46
CA SER A 252 -3.91 -14.28 -5.70
C SER A 252 -3.49 -15.17 -6.86
N GLY A 253 -4.26 -15.22 -7.95
CA GLY A 253 -3.91 -16.01 -9.13
C GLY A 253 -3.94 -17.52 -8.91
N ILE A 254 -4.69 -17.99 -7.92
CA ILE A 254 -4.70 -19.40 -7.51
C ILE A 254 -5.94 -20.11 -8.05
N LEU A 255 -5.76 -21.37 -8.46
CA LEU A 255 -6.86 -22.30 -8.73
C LEU A 255 -7.34 -22.93 -7.42
N LEU A 256 -8.60 -22.70 -7.05
CA LEU A 256 -9.22 -23.35 -5.89
C LEU A 256 -10.54 -23.99 -6.27
N ARG A 257 -10.80 -25.16 -5.68
CA ARG A 257 -12.13 -25.76 -5.70
C ARG A 257 -13.06 -24.96 -4.79
N LYS A 258 -14.20 -24.52 -5.32
CA LYS A 258 -15.23 -23.74 -4.57
C LYS A 258 -15.61 -24.43 -3.24
N SER A 259 -15.82 -25.74 -3.28
CA SER A 259 -16.19 -26.54 -2.11
C SER A 259 -15.09 -26.57 -1.04
N ALA A 260 -13.82 -26.70 -1.43
CA ALA A 260 -12.69 -26.70 -0.49
C ALA A 260 -12.56 -25.36 0.24
N LEU A 261 -12.71 -24.25 -0.49
CA LEU A 261 -12.69 -22.92 0.12
C LEU A 261 -13.85 -22.73 1.10
N LEU A 262 -15.08 -23.09 0.71
CA LEU A 262 -16.23 -22.99 1.62
C LEU A 262 -16.09 -23.85 2.88
N ARG A 263 -15.52 -25.05 2.78
CA ARG A 263 -15.25 -25.91 3.95
C ARG A 263 -14.29 -25.25 4.94
N VAL A 264 -13.25 -24.59 4.45
CA VAL A 264 -12.31 -23.85 5.29
C VAL A 264 -12.98 -22.61 5.90
N LEU A 265 -13.73 -21.84 5.11
CA LEU A 265 -14.40 -20.62 5.59
C LEU A 265 -15.46 -20.90 6.66
N ARG A 266 -16.23 -21.99 6.54
CA ARG A 266 -17.19 -22.44 7.58
C ARG A 266 -16.52 -22.73 8.93
N ARG A 267 -15.22 -23.01 8.94
CA ARG A 267 -14.44 -23.26 10.15
C ARG A 267 -13.71 -22.00 10.63
N CYS A 268 -13.81 -20.87 9.93
CA CYS A 268 -13.16 -19.60 10.27
C CYS A 268 -14.19 -18.49 10.55
N PRO A 269 -15.03 -18.60 11.60
CA PRO A 269 -16.05 -17.58 11.88
C PRO A 269 -15.47 -16.21 12.23
N ASP A 270 -14.22 -16.17 12.73
CA ASP A 270 -13.50 -14.96 13.12
C ASP A 270 -12.73 -14.29 11.97
N LEU A 271 -12.93 -14.75 10.73
CA LEU A 271 -12.25 -14.19 9.56
C LEU A 271 -12.65 -12.72 9.36
N ARG A 272 -11.68 -11.82 9.34
CA ARG A 272 -11.87 -10.36 9.17
C ARG A 272 -11.47 -9.87 7.79
N GLU A 273 -10.51 -10.52 7.16
CA GLU A 273 -10.01 -10.16 5.83
C GLU A 273 -10.08 -11.36 4.89
N LEU A 274 -10.73 -11.16 3.74
CA LEU A 274 -10.79 -12.13 2.66
C LEU A 274 -10.47 -11.43 1.35
N ARG A 275 -9.37 -11.82 0.71
CA ARG A 275 -8.94 -11.25 -0.57
C ARG A 275 -8.73 -12.34 -1.60
N LEU A 276 -9.62 -12.40 -2.58
CA LEU A 276 -9.63 -13.38 -3.67
C LEU A 276 -9.31 -12.67 -4.99
N SER A 277 -8.04 -12.44 -5.28
CA SER A 277 -7.64 -11.72 -6.49
C SER A 277 -7.29 -12.69 -7.63
N ARG A 278 -7.73 -12.38 -8.85
CA ARG A 278 -7.55 -13.25 -10.04
C ARG A 278 -7.90 -14.70 -9.71
N PHE A 279 -9.03 -14.88 -9.06
CA PHE A 279 -9.47 -16.18 -8.60
C PHE A 279 -10.23 -16.89 -9.73
N GLU A 280 -9.97 -18.19 -9.89
CA GLU A 280 -10.71 -19.06 -10.78
C GLU A 280 -11.25 -20.26 -9.98
N THR A 281 -12.58 -20.36 -9.90
CA THR A 281 -13.23 -21.56 -9.40
C THR A 281 -13.20 -22.60 -10.52
N VAL A 282 -12.54 -23.73 -10.29
CA VAL A 282 -12.71 -24.89 -11.16
C VAL A 282 -14.07 -25.52 -10.80
N PRO A 283 -15.07 -25.49 -11.70
CA PRO A 283 -16.29 -26.27 -11.48
C PRO A 283 -15.91 -27.76 -11.49
N ALA A 284 -16.56 -28.58 -10.68
CA ALA A 284 -16.31 -30.02 -10.61
C ALA A 284 -16.75 -30.80 -11.87
N ILE A 285 -16.91 -30.11 -13.00
CA ILE A 285 -17.52 -30.63 -14.22
C ILE A 285 -16.40 -30.90 -15.25
N PRO A 286 -16.40 -32.08 -15.91
CA PRO A 286 -15.41 -32.45 -16.92
C PRO A 286 -15.27 -31.40 -18.02
N SER A 287 -14.04 -31.22 -18.50
CA SER A 287 -13.62 -30.23 -19.51
C SER A 287 -14.50 -30.23 -20.77
N SER A 288 -15.03 -31.40 -21.15
CA SER A 288 -15.88 -31.59 -22.34
C SER A 288 -17.25 -30.90 -22.28
N LEU A 289 -17.77 -30.57 -21.08
CA LEU A 289 -19.08 -29.91 -20.92
C LEU A 289 -18.98 -28.39 -20.74
N ARG A 290 -17.77 -27.82 -20.64
CA ARG A 290 -17.57 -26.38 -20.40
C ARG A 290 -18.15 -25.48 -21.48
N VAL A 291 -18.14 -25.93 -22.74
CA VAL A 291 -18.63 -25.16 -23.89
C VAL A 291 -20.14 -24.96 -23.85
N ILE A 292 -20.89 -25.92 -23.29
CA ILE A 292 -22.35 -25.91 -23.30
C ILE A 292 -22.93 -25.09 -22.12
N MET A 293 -22.16 -24.93 -21.04
CA MET A 293 -22.64 -24.38 -19.77
C MET A 293 -22.36 -22.89 -19.52
N GLY A 294 -22.00 -22.11 -20.54
CA GLY A 294 -21.68 -20.68 -20.41
C GLY A 294 -22.73 -19.80 -19.72
N ARG A 295 -23.97 -20.28 -19.50
CA ARG A 295 -25.05 -19.57 -18.80
C ARG A 295 -25.27 -19.93 -17.32
N ALA A 296 -24.70 -21.02 -16.81
CA ALA A 296 -24.98 -21.51 -15.44
C ALA A 296 -24.21 -20.78 -14.31
N THR A 297 -23.61 -19.61 -14.59
CA THR A 297 -22.51 -19.08 -13.77
C THR A 297 -22.91 -18.03 -12.74
N ALA A 298 -23.89 -17.17 -13.02
CA ALA A 298 -24.22 -16.04 -12.13
C ALA A 298 -24.89 -16.49 -10.81
N ALA A 299 -25.90 -17.35 -10.88
CA ALA A 299 -26.61 -17.86 -9.69
C ALA A 299 -25.67 -18.64 -8.77
N SER A 300 -24.90 -19.58 -9.31
CA SER A 300 -23.91 -20.35 -8.55
C SER A 300 -22.83 -19.45 -7.92
N THR A 301 -22.43 -18.36 -8.57
CA THR A 301 -21.48 -17.43 -7.97
C THR A 301 -22.14 -16.59 -6.86
N MET A 302 -23.42 -16.25 -6.94
CA MET A 302 -24.13 -15.60 -5.83
C MET A 302 -24.28 -16.53 -4.62
N GLU A 303 -24.73 -17.76 -4.82
CA GLU A 303 -24.83 -18.78 -3.75
C GLU A 303 -23.49 -19.01 -3.04
N PHE A 304 -22.38 -18.88 -3.80
CA PHE A 304 -21.04 -18.92 -3.23
C PHE A 304 -20.81 -17.80 -2.22
N PHE A 305 -21.09 -16.55 -2.60
CA PHE A 305 -20.89 -15.40 -1.71
C PHE A 305 -21.89 -15.36 -0.56
N GLU A 306 -23.12 -15.83 -0.75
CA GLU A 306 -24.10 -16.03 0.33
C GLU A 306 -23.54 -17.02 1.36
N SER A 307 -23.00 -18.16 0.90
CA SER A 307 -22.33 -19.13 1.79
C SER A 307 -21.14 -18.53 2.53
N ILE A 308 -20.37 -17.64 1.89
CA ILE A 308 -19.25 -16.94 2.55
C ILE A 308 -19.79 -15.98 3.62
N ALA A 309 -20.81 -15.18 3.30
CA ALA A 309 -21.40 -14.22 4.23
C ALA A 309 -21.99 -14.90 5.47
N GLU A 310 -22.66 -16.04 5.28
CA GLU A 310 -23.17 -16.87 6.38
C GLU A 310 -22.04 -17.44 7.24
N SER A 311 -20.93 -17.86 6.61
CA SER A 311 -19.80 -18.46 7.31
C SER A 311 -18.94 -17.44 8.05
N CYS A 312 -18.82 -16.22 7.53
CA CYS A 312 -17.91 -15.18 8.00
C CYS A 312 -18.65 -13.83 8.16
N PRO A 313 -19.61 -13.71 9.10
CA PRO A 313 -20.45 -12.51 9.24
C PRO A 313 -19.66 -11.28 9.73
N GLN A 314 -18.46 -11.47 10.30
CA GLN A 314 -17.59 -10.42 10.84
C GLN A 314 -16.57 -9.89 9.82
N LEU A 315 -16.75 -10.19 8.53
CA LEU A 315 -15.80 -9.79 7.51
C LEU A 315 -15.75 -8.25 7.35
N GLN A 316 -14.59 -7.67 7.61
CA GLN A 316 -14.35 -6.22 7.61
C GLN A 316 -13.63 -5.74 6.34
N SER A 317 -12.79 -6.59 5.75
CA SER A 317 -12.02 -6.31 4.54
C SER A 317 -12.32 -7.36 3.47
N LEU A 318 -12.77 -6.91 2.31
CA LEU A 318 -13.14 -7.79 1.21
C LEU A 318 -12.49 -7.33 -0.11
N GLN A 319 -11.90 -8.29 -0.82
CA GLN A 319 -11.50 -8.17 -2.22
C GLN A 319 -11.96 -9.41 -2.96
N PHE A 320 -12.54 -9.22 -4.14
CA PHE A 320 -12.71 -10.29 -5.09
C PHE A 320 -12.49 -9.78 -6.51
N SER A 321 -11.76 -10.55 -7.30
CA SER A 321 -11.46 -10.28 -8.70
C SER A 321 -11.38 -11.62 -9.43
N LYS A 322 -12.10 -11.76 -10.55
CA LYS A 322 -12.16 -13.02 -11.31
C LYS A 322 -11.07 -13.03 -12.39
N ALA A 323 -10.32 -14.14 -12.51
CA ALA A 323 -9.11 -14.19 -13.33
C ALA A 323 -9.34 -14.11 -14.85
N PHE A 324 -10.47 -14.62 -15.35
CA PHE A 324 -10.61 -15.05 -16.75
C PHE A 324 -11.69 -14.35 -17.60
N GLU A 325 -12.34 -13.30 -17.10
CA GLU A 325 -13.33 -12.55 -17.91
C GLU A 325 -12.72 -11.37 -18.67
N MET A 326 -11.44 -11.47 -19.06
CA MET A 326 -10.84 -10.57 -20.04
C MET A 326 -11.37 -10.80 -21.46
N GLU A 327 -12.11 -11.89 -21.72
CA GLU A 327 -12.88 -11.98 -22.95
C GLU A 327 -14.02 -10.95 -22.94
N PRO A 328 -14.03 -9.97 -23.87
CA PRO A 328 -15.04 -8.91 -23.94
C PRO A 328 -16.48 -9.42 -24.10
N ARG A 329 -16.65 -10.72 -24.37
CA ARG A 329 -17.94 -11.39 -24.60
C ARG A 329 -18.61 -11.85 -23.30
N ASN A 330 -17.88 -12.00 -22.19
CA ASN A 330 -18.41 -12.41 -20.88
C ASN A 330 -18.67 -11.22 -19.93
N ARG A 331 -19.07 -10.06 -20.47
CA ARG A 331 -19.43 -8.83 -19.72
C ARG A 331 -20.67 -8.95 -18.82
N ALA A 332 -21.14 -10.17 -18.52
CA ALA A 332 -22.27 -10.39 -17.62
C ALA A 332 -21.94 -10.07 -16.15
N TYR A 333 -20.67 -9.79 -15.82
CA TYR A 333 -20.27 -9.22 -14.53
C TYR A 333 -20.71 -7.75 -14.42
N THR A 334 -21.99 -7.54 -14.15
CA THR A 334 -22.57 -6.20 -14.08
C THR A 334 -22.22 -5.50 -12.77
N LEU A 335 -22.26 -4.17 -12.77
CA LEU A 335 -22.22 -3.36 -11.55
C LEU A 335 -23.25 -3.83 -10.51
N GLU A 336 -24.41 -4.32 -10.95
CA GLU A 336 -25.44 -4.91 -10.08
C GLU A 336 -24.94 -6.14 -9.31
N TYR A 337 -24.10 -6.97 -9.94
CA TYR A 337 -23.50 -8.12 -9.31
C TYR A 337 -22.61 -7.72 -8.11
N HIS A 338 -21.73 -6.73 -8.30
CA HIS A 338 -20.94 -6.16 -7.20
C HIS A 338 -21.82 -5.55 -6.11
N LYS A 339 -22.91 -4.86 -6.49
CA LYS A 339 -23.84 -4.28 -5.53
C LYS A 339 -24.51 -5.35 -4.67
N ARG A 340 -24.93 -6.45 -5.29
CA ARG A 340 -25.53 -7.58 -4.57
C ARG A 340 -24.54 -8.21 -3.60
N ILE A 341 -23.28 -8.43 -4.02
CA ILE A 341 -22.25 -8.93 -3.11
C ILE A 341 -22.02 -7.98 -1.95
N ALA A 342 -21.86 -6.68 -2.20
CA ALA A 342 -21.69 -5.69 -1.13
C ALA A 342 -22.86 -5.69 -0.13
N GLY A 343 -24.09 -5.91 -0.60
CA GLY A 343 -25.26 -6.09 0.26
C GLY A 343 -25.18 -7.30 1.20
N LEU A 344 -24.41 -8.34 0.85
CA LEU A 344 -24.19 -9.51 1.71
C LEU A 344 -23.18 -9.25 2.84
N PHE A 345 -22.34 -8.22 2.72
CA PHE A 345 -21.25 -7.94 3.67
C PHE A 345 -21.39 -6.54 4.31
N PRO A 346 -22.44 -6.31 5.11
CA PRO A 346 -22.69 -4.99 5.71
C PRO A 346 -21.62 -4.54 6.72
N ALA A 347 -20.86 -5.48 7.29
CA ALA A 347 -19.74 -5.21 8.20
C ALA A 347 -18.45 -4.78 7.48
N ALA A 348 -18.38 -4.94 6.14
CA ALA A 348 -17.21 -4.60 5.37
C ALA A 348 -17.01 -3.08 5.31
N THR A 349 -15.93 -2.62 5.93
CA THR A 349 -15.51 -1.21 5.94
C THR A 349 -14.35 -0.95 4.98
N GLN A 350 -13.62 -2.00 4.61
CA GLN A 350 -12.53 -1.97 3.65
C GLN A 350 -12.88 -2.76 2.39
N TRP A 351 -12.74 -2.08 1.24
CA TRP A 351 -12.97 -2.67 -0.06
C TRP A 351 -11.73 -2.48 -0.94
N THR A 352 -11.24 -3.58 -1.49
CA THR A 352 -10.16 -3.55 -2.48
C THR A 352 -10.70 -4.02 -3.83
N PHE A 353 -10.40 -3.28 -4.88
CA PHE A 353 -10.71 -3.63 -6.26
C PHE A 353 -9.42 -3.79 -7.07
N GLN A 354 -9.37 -4.74 -8.01
CA GLN A 354 -8.38 -4.67 -9.06
C GLN A 354 -8.83 -3.64 -10.10
N VAL A 355 -7.89 -2.90 -10.71
CA VAL A 355 -8.18 -1.93 -11.78
C VAL A 355 -8.99 -2.60 -12.90
N ASN A 356 -8.70 -3.87 -13.19
CA ASN A 356 -9.41 -4.67 -14.20
C ASN A 356 -10.89 -4.88 -13.87
N ASP A 357 -11.25 -5.03 -12.59
CA ASP A 357 -12.65 -5.18 -12.17
C ASP A 357 -13.46 -3.92 -12.51
N LEU A 358 -12.81 -2.76 -12.48
CA LEU A 358 -13.47 -1.47 -12.73
C LEU A 358 -13.88 -1.28 -14.19
N TYR A 359 -13.24 -1.98 -15.13
CA TYR A 359 -13.65 -1.98 -16.54
C TYR A 359 -14.85 -2.87 -16.79
N GLY A 360 -14.93 -4.02 -16.12
CA GLY A 360 -16.06 -4.93 -16.23
C GLY A 360 -17.37 -4.27 -15.81
N MET A 361 -17.30 -3.36 -14.83
CA MET A 361 -18.44 -2.61 -14.30
C MET A 361 -18.97 -1.52 -15.27
N GLN A 362 -18.87 -1.66 -16.59
CA GLN A 362 -19.40 -0.70 -17.57
C GLN A 362 -20.85 -0.99 -17.98
N PRO A 363 -21.87 -0.41 -17.32
CA PRO A 363 -23.07 0.01 -18.03
C PRO A 363 -22.79 1.38 -18.67
N PHE A 364 -23.18 1.55 -19.94
CA PHE A 364 -23.06 2.82 -20.65
C PHE A 364 -23.78 4.00 -19.95
N ASN A 365 -24.65 3.73 -18.96
CA ASN A 365 -25.56 4.73 -18.39
C ASN A 365 -25.58 4.89 -16.84
N GLN A 366 -24.85 4.09 -16.04
CA GLN A 366 -24.90 4.28 -14.56
C GLN A 366 -23.78 5.21 -14.08
N LYS A 367 -24.18 6.32 -13.43
CA LYS A 367 -23.28 7.35 -12.90
C LYS A 367 -22.61 6.98 -11.56
N HIS A 368 -23.08 5.95 -10.86
CA HIS A 368 -22.64 5.63 -9.50
C HIS A 368 -21.80 4.36 -9.45
N PHE A 369 -20.48 4.55 -9.27
CA PHE A 369 -19.46 3.50 -9.19
C PHE A 369 -19.59 2.64 -7.92
N LEU A 370 -19.91 3.26 -6.78
CA LEU A 370 -20.22 2.60 -5.50
C LEU A 370 -21.51 3.26 -4.94
N GLY A 371 -22.53 2.45 -4.69
CA GLY A 371 -23.86 2.88 -4.24
C GLY A 371 -24.05 2.79 -2.72
N ARG A 372 -25.32 2.73 -2.30
CA ARG A 372 -25.73 2.71 -0.88
C ARG A 372 -25.30 1.45 -0.14
N GLU A 373 -25.12 0.35 -0.86
CA GLU A 373 -24.61 -0.91 -0.32
C GLU A 373 -23.18 -0.79 0.24
N HIS A 374 -22.44 0.25 -0.13
CA HIS A 374 -21.13 0.59 0.45
C HIS A 374 -21.22 1.67 1.53
N ALA A 375 -22.35 1.78 2.26
CA ALA A 375 -22.60 2.83 3.24
C ALA A 375 -21.59 2.89 4.41
N ASN A 376 -20.88 1.79 4.68
CA ASN A 376 -19.89 1.68 5.76
C ASN A 376 -18.43 1.74 5.26
N LEU A 377 -18.22 2.05 3.98
CA LEU A 377 -16.89 2.15 3.38
C LEU A 377 -16.07 3.28 4.02
N THR A 378 -15.00 2.89 4.72
CA THR A 378 -13.99 3.80 5.29
C THR A 378 -12.65 3.68 4.58
N THR A 379 -12.37 2.53 3.95
CA THR A 379 -11.11 2.27 3.23
C THR A 379 -11.37 1.75 1.83
N LEU A 380 -10.91 2.50 0.82
CA LEU A 380 -10.97 2.10 -0.57
C LEU A 380 -9.55 1.91 -1.11
N VAL A 381 -9.29 0.71 -1.63
CA VAL A 381 -8.01 0.35 -2.26
C VAL A 381 -8.26 -0.07 -3.70
N ILE A 382 -7.51 0.49 -4.64
CA ILE A 382 -7.54 0.08 -6.05
C ILE A 382 -6.12 -0.32 -6.45
N GLU A 383 -5.95 -1.59 -6.80
CA GLU A 383 -4.68 -2.28 -7.06
C GLU A 383 -4.62 -2.85 -8.47
N GLY A 384 -3.42 -3.20 -8.94
CA GLY A 384 -3.22 -3.92 -10.20
C GLY A 384 -2.42 -3.13 -11.24
N PRO A 385 -2.06 -3.78 -12.37
CA PRO A 385 -1.28 -3.15 -13.43
C PRO A 385 -2.10 -2.11 -14.19
N LEU A 386 -1.44 -1.03 -14.60
CA LEU A 386 -2.03 0.20 -15.16
C LEU A 386 -2.52 0.10 -16.60
N LEU A 387 -2.42 -1.08 -17.23
CA LEU A 387 -2.16 -1.15 -18.67
C LEU A 387 -3.15 -0.39 -19.56
N GLU A 388 -4.41 -0.13 -19.17
CA GLU A 388 -5.33 0.67 -20.00
C GLU A 388 -6.39 1.50 -19.26
N ALA A 389 -6.14 2.05 -18.05
CA ALA A 389 -7.20 2.52 -17.13
C ALA A 389 -7.94 3.83 -17.52
N LYS A 390 -8.31 3.97 -18.80
CA LYS A 390 -8.81 5.19 -19.45
C LYS A 390 -10.11 5.75 -18.87
N TYR A 391 -10.85 4.98 -18.06
CA TYR A 391 -12.16 5.37 -17.50
C TYR A 391 -12.25 5.21 -15.98
N ALA A 392 -11.23 4.64 -15.33
CA ALA A 392 -11.28 4.40 -13.90
C ALA A 392 -11.16 5.72 -13.11
N ASP A 393 -10.42 6.69 -13.66
CA ASP A 393 -10.28 8.04 -13.11
C ASP A 393 -11.63 8.78 -13.07
N ASP A 394 -12.39 8.78 -14.17
CA ASP A 394 -13.69 9.46 -14.25
C ASP A 394 -14.70 8.91 -13.23
N ARG A 395 -14.72 7.59 -13.05
CA ARG A 395 -15.62 6.88 -12.14
C ARG A 395 -15.26 7.10 -10.68
N LEU A 396 -13.97 7.00 -10.38
CA LEU A 396 -13.47 7.30 -9.05
C LEU A 396 -13.78 8.75 -8.70
N ASN A 397 -13.54 9.69 -9.62
CA ASN A 397 -13.85 11.08 -9.37
C ASN A 397 -15.36 11.31 -9.16
N SER A 398 -16.22 10.74 -10.02
CA SER A 398 -17.68 10.78 -9.84
C SER A 398 -18.10 10.25 -8.46
N PHE A 399 -17.51 9.16 -7.99
CA PHE A 399 -17.77 8.63 -6.64
C PHE A 399 -17.35 9.62 -5.54
N LEU A 400 -16.14 10.18 -5.65
CA LEU A 400 -15.58 11.08 -4.63
C LEU A 400 -16.32 12.42 -4.56
N THR A 401 -16.97 12.87 -5.63
CA THR A 401 -17.69 14.14 -5.67
C THR A 401 -19.20 14.00 -5.46
N CYS A 402 -19.79 12.81 -5.63
CA CYS A 402 -21.24 12.61 -5.54
C CYS A 402 -21.82 12.79 -4.11
N SER A 403 -22.97 13.46 -3.98
CA SER A 403 -23.57 13.77 -2.65
C SER A 403 -24.19 12.56 -1.99
N SER A 404 -24.65 11.62 -2.81
CA SER A 404 -25.33 10.40 -2.36
C SER A 404 -24.36 9.25 -2.13
N SER A 405 -23.05 9.45 -2.31
CA SER A 405 -22.04 8.41 -2.10
C SER A 405 -21.57 8.36 -0.65
N SER A 406 -21.01 7.21 -0.26
CA SER A 406 -20.34 7.03 1.03
C SER A 406 -18.95 7.67 1.11
N ALA A 407 -18.50 8.39 0.06
CA ALA A 407 -17.17 8.99 0.02
C ALA A 407 -16.88 9.94 1.20
N HIS A 408 -17.90 10.59 1.75
CA HIS A 408 -17.75 11.46 2.92
C HIS A 408 -17.29 10.72 4.20
N LYS A 409 -17.47 9.39 4.27
CA LYS A 409 -16.98 8.55 5.38
C LYS A 409 -15.60 7.96 5.13
N LEU A 410 -15.03 8.20 3.95
CA LEU A 410 -13.76 7.61 3.56
C LEU A 410 -12.63 8.22 4.40
N ILE A 411 -11.89 7.36 5.09
CA ILE A 411 -10.72 7.68 5.92
C ILE A 411 -9.44 7.36 5.17
N HIS A 412 -9.44 6.29 4.36
CA HIS A 412 -8.27 5.84 3.62
C HIS A 412 -8.60 5.61 2.14
N LEU A 413 -7.82 6.22 1.25
CA LEU A 413 -7.93 6.08 -0.19
C LEU A 413 -6.56 5.72 -0.77
N ARG A 414 -6.43 4.51 -1.31
CA ARG A 414 -5.17 4.03 -1.91
C ARG A 414 -5.39 3.62 -3.35
N VAL A 415 -5.01 4.49 -4.27
CA VAL A 415 -5.26 4.37 -5.71
C VAL A 415 -3.98 4.72 -6.48
N THR A 416 -2.92 3.96 -6.25
CA THR A 416 -1.66 4.11 -7.01
C THR A 416 -1.72 3.42 -8.37
N SER A 417 -2.67 2.50 -8.54
CA SER A 417 -2.87 1.74 -9.78
C SER A 417 -3.79 2.41 -10.79
N VAL A 418 -4.40 3.55 -10.46
CA VAL A 418 -5.14 4.39 -11.42
C VAL A 418 -4.48 5.75 -11.48
N ALA A 419 -4.13 6.18 -12.69
CA ALA A 419 -3.61 7.51 -12.91
C ALA A 419 -4.79 8.51 -12.99
N ILE A 420 -5.00 9.27 -11.91
CA ILE A 420 -6.03 10.31 -11.85
C ILE A 420 -5.60 11.48 -12.71
N SER A 421 -6.51 11.93 -13.57
CA SER A 421 -6.23 13.09 -14.41
C SER A 421 -6.31 14.39 -13.63
N ILE A 422 -5.34 15.28 -13.84
CA ILE A 422 -5.26 16.58 -13.16
C ILE A 422 -6.48 17.48 -13.38
N TRP A 423 -7.18 17.26 -14.51
CA TRP A 423 -8.43 17.90 -14.89
C TRP A 423 -9.50 17.87 -13.80
N TRP A 424 -9.53 16.79 -13.02
CA TRP A 424 -10.51 16.63 -11.96
C TRP A 424 -10.28 17.59 -10.80
N TRP A 425 -9.11 18.22 -10.73
CA TRP A 425 -8.72 19.17 -9.70
C TRP A 425 -8.51 20.59 -10.22
N ASP A 426 -8.46 20.78 -11.54
CA ASP A 426 -8.34 22.12 -12.14
C ASP A 426 -9.72 22.80 -12.25
N LEU A 427 -10.11 23.49 -11.19
CA LEU A 427 -11.39 24.21 -11.13
C LEU A 427 -11.49 25.39 -12.12
N GLU A 428 -10.36 25.87 -12.62
CA GLU A 428 -10.32 26.98 -13.58
C GLU A 428 -10.35 26.52 -15.04
N LEU A 429 -10.31 25.20 -15.28
CA LEU A 429 -10.33 24.59 -16.62
C LEU A 429 -9.34 25.28 -17.57
N ARG A 430 -8.10 25.50 -17.13
CA ARG A 430 -7.12 26.30 -17.87
C ARG A 430 -6.83 25.66 -19.23
N GLU A 431 -6.90 26.48 -20.27
CA GLU A 431 -6.61 26.06 -21.64
C GLU A 431 -5.17 25.56 -21.78
N GLY A 432 -4.97 24.51 -22.57
CA GLY A 432 -3.68 23.85 -22.78
C GLY A 432 -3.59 22.48 -22.12
N HIS A 433 -4.46 22.22 -21.15
CA HIS A 433 -4.93 20.89 -20.92
C HIS A 433 -5.84 20.56 -22.16
N SER A 434 -5.52 19.52 -22.95
CA SER A 434 -6.16 19.20 -24.24
C SER A 434 -7.67 18.94 -24.19
N GLN A 435 -8.43 19.46 -25.16
CA GLN A 435 -9.89 19.30 -25.40
C GLN A 435 -10.61 18.23 -24.55
N PRO A 436 -11.75 18.56 -23.89
CA PRO A 436 -12.61 17.54 -23.31
C PRO A 436 -12.86 16.45 -24.38
N PRO A 437 -12.82 15.16 -24.02
CA PRO A 437 -12.91 14.07 -24.99
C PRO A 437 -14.03 14.38 -25.98
N SER A 438 -13.66 14.51 -27.25
CA SER A 438 -14.28 15.30 -28.33
C SER A 438 -15.67 14.83 -28.79
N LYS A 439 -16.50 14.30 -27.89
CA LYS A 439 -17.84 13.78 -28.12
C LYS A 439 -18.89 14.25 -27.11
N GLN A 440 -18.56 15.11 -26.16
CA GLN A 440 -19.58 15.82 -25.37
C GLN A 440 -20.05 17.05 -26.16
N THR A 441 -20.91 16.82 -27.16
CA THR A 441 -21.47 17.85 -28.04
C THR A 441 -22.61 18.66 -27.40
N GLU A 442 -22.92 18.46 -26.12
CA GLU A 442 -23.90 19.31 -25.44
C GLU A 442 -23.19 20.35 -24.56
N PRO A 443 -23.43 21.66 -24.79
CA PRO A 443 -22.90 22.73 -23.97
C PRO A 443 -23.59 22.70 -22.61
N LEU A 444 -23.04 21.92 -21.68
CA LEU A 444 -23.43 21.89 -20.27
C LEU A 444 -22.98 23.18 -19.58
N GLN A 445 -23.64 24.28 -19.91
CA GLN A 445 -23.41 25.60 -19.34
C GLN A 445 -23.89 25.65 -17.88
N ASN A 446 -23.01 26.13 -16.99
CA ASN A 446 -23.29 26.83 -15.73
C ASN A 446 -23.57 26.04 -14.43
N GLY A 447 -23.63 24.70 -14.41
CA GLY A 447 -23.94 23.94 -13.18
C GLY A 447 -22.79 23.19 -12.49
N PHE A 448 -21.59 23.10 -13.09
CA PHE A 448 -20.63 22.04 -12.74
C PHE A 448 -19.52 22.40 -11.74
N PHE A 449 -19.35 23.66 -11.34
CA PHE A 449 -18.22 24.03 -10.45
C PHE A 449 -18.23 23.28 -9.10
N CYS A 450 -19.40 22.99 -8.52
CA CYS A 450 -19.51 22.21 -7.27
C CYS A 450 -19.31 20.70 -7.44
N ALA A 451 -19.37 20.16 -8.67
CA ALA A 451 -19.33 18.72 -8.92
C ALA A 451 -17.91 18.13 -8.96
N ALA A 452 -16.87 18.96 -8.78
CA ALA A 452 -15.47 18.56 -8.85
C ALA A 452 -14.78 18.44 -7.48
N ILE A 453 -15.45 18.81 -6.38
CA ILE A 453 -14.80 18.77 -5.06
C ILE A 453 -15.07 17.47 -4.34
N TRP A 454 -13.99 16.82 -3.93
CA TRP A 454 -14.04 15.58 -3.18
C TRP A 454 -14.68 15.81 -1.82
N ARG A 455 -15.64 14.94 -1.49
CA ARG A 455 -16.39 14.99 -0.23
C ARG A 455 -15.72 14.25 0.92
N CYS A 456 -14.64 13.51 0.66
CA CYS A 456 -13.86 12.78 1.67
C CYS A 456 -12.95 13.71 2.49
N ARG A 457 -13.51 14.70 3.21
CA ARG A 457 -12.72 15.68 3.99
C ARG A 457 -11.95 15.08 5.16
N SER A 458 -12.49 14.00 5.74
CA SER A 458 -11.91 13.26 6.86
C SER A 458 -10.83 12.27 6.43
N LEU A 459 -10.33 12.37 5.20
CA LEU A 459 -9.34 11.46 4.68
C LEU A 459 -8.01 11.65 5.42
N LYS A 460 -7.54 10.59 6.06
CA LYS A 460 -6.24 10.52 6.74
C LYS A 460 -5.14 9.95 5.86
N THR A 461 -5.50 9.11 4.90
CA THR A 461 -4.53 8.50 3.97
C THR A 461 -4.94 8.72 2.54
N LEU A 462 -4.06 9.32 1.74
CA LEU A 462 -4.23 9.45 0.29
C LEU A 462 -3.00 8.92 -0.42
N HIS A 463 -3.14 7.81 -1.14
CA HIS A 463 -2.12 7.38 -2.09
C HIS A 463 -2.68 7.51 -3.49
N VAL A 464 -2.06 8.33 -4.33
CA VAL A 464 -2.60 8.64 -5.66
C VAL A 464 -1.48 8.72 -6.69
N ARG A 465 -1.79 8.24 -7.90
CA ARG A 465 -0.95 8.44 -9.08
C ARG A 465 -1.62 9.44 -10.03
N LEU A 466 -0.82 10.33 -10.63
CA LEU A 466 -1.28 11.28 -11.63
C LEU A 466 -1.01 10.84 -13.05
N LYS A 467 -1.93 11.21 -13.95
CA LYS A 467 -1.86 10.96 -15.38
C LYS A 467 -1.01 12.02 -16.08
N GLY A 468 0.05 11.58 -16.75
CA GLY A 468 1.06 12.44 -17.38
C GLY A 468 0.86 12.72 -18.87
N LYS A 469 -0.37 13.07 -19.30
CA LYS A 469 -0.66 13.19 -20.74
C LYS A 469 0.21 14.22 -21.48
N ASP A 470 0.72 15.24 -20.78
CA ASP A 470 1.60 16.30 -21.31
C ASP A 470 2.73 16.63 -20.32
N ASP A 471 3.41 15.60 -19.82
CA ASP A 471 4.39 15.69 -18.72
C ASP A 471 5.49 16.75 -18.91
N GLN A 472 5.80 17.14 -20.15
CA GLN A 472 6.84 18.13 -20.43
C GLN A 472 6.39 19.59 -20.31
N LYS A 473 5.14 19.93 -20.65
CA LYS A 473 4.69 21.34 -20.72
C LYS A 473 3.96 21.81 -19.47
N LEU A 474 3.27 20.90 -18.78
CA LEU A 474 2.41 21.24 -17.65
C LEU A 474 2.99 20.84 -16.29
N GLY A 475 4.25 20.39 -16.27
CA GLY A 475 4.94 19.85 -15.09
C GLY A 475 4.65 20.62 -13.80
N ARG A 476 4.95 21.93 -13.81
CA ARG A 476 4.79 22.83 -12.65
C ARG A 476 3.34 23.15 -12.34
N THR A 477 2.57 23.60 -13.33
CA THR A 477 1.16 23.99 -13.11
C THR A 477 0.31 22.83 -12.61
N SER A 478 0.50 21.62 -13.15
CA SER A 478 -0.22 20.43 -12.65
C SER A 478 0.15 20.08 -11.22
N MET A 479 1.41 20.25 -10.81
CA MET A 479 1.80 20.06 -9.42
C MET A 479 1.17 21.13 -8.52
N ARG A 480 1.11 22.40 -8.94
CA ARG A 480 0.44 23.47 -8.18
C ARG A 480 -1.04 23.20 -8.01
N ILE A 481 -1.72 22.77 -9.08
CA ILE A 481 -3.15 22.43 -9.04
C ILE A 481 -3.37 21.31 -8.04
N MET A 482 -2.61 20.22 -8.15
CA MET A 482 -2.72 19.09 -7.23
C MET A 482 -2.46 19.50 -5.79
N CYS A 483 -1.28 20.06 -5.51
CA CYS A 483 -0.88 20.34 -4.14
C CYS A 483 -1.78 21.41 -3.51
N GLY A 484 -2.19 22.42 -4.28
CA GLY A 484 -3.18 23.41 -3.86
C GLY A 484 -4.51 22.77 -3.52
N TYR A 485 -5.06 21.96 -4.43
CA TYR A 485 -6.31 21.23 -4.21
C TYR A 485 -6.22 20.32 -2.98
N VAL A 486 -5.24 19.41 -2.92
CA VAL A 486 -5.07 18.46 -1.80
C VAL A 486 -4.93 19.20 -0.47
N SER A 487 -4.12 20.26 -0.43
CA SER A 487 -3.87 21.03 0.80
C SER A 487 -5.11 21.72 1.36
N LYS A 488 -6.05 22.13 0.49
CA LYS A 488 -7.30 22.81 0.86
C LYS A 488 -8.45 21.84 1.09
N VAL A 489 -8.53 20.80 0.27
CA VAL A 489 -9.67 19.87 0.23
C VAL A 489 -9.57 18.79 1.29
N LEU A 490 -8.35 18.39 1.66
CA LEU A 490 -8.07 17.24 2.52
C LEU A 490 -7.19 17.64 3.72
N PRO A 491 -7.63 18.58 4.58
CA PRO A 491 -6.79 19.15 5.64
C PRO A 491 -6.39 18.13 6.73
N GLU A 492 -7.11 17.01 6.83
CA GLU A 492 -6.94 15.98 7.86
C GLU A 492 -5.93 14.88 7.48
N LEU A 493 -5.21 15.02 6.36
CA LEU A 493 -4.25 14.03 5.89
C LEU A 493 -3.09 13.83 6.87
N GLU A 494 -2.82 12.57 7.20
CA GLU A 494 -1.70 12.11 8.01
C GLU A 494 -0.65 11.36 7.16
N ASP A 495 -1.06 10.68 6.08
CA ASP A 495 -0.20 9.91 5.17
C ASP A 495 -0.53 10.21 3.71
N LEU A 496 0.45 10.74 2.97
CA LEU A 496 0.30 11.17 1.58
C LEU A 496 1.35 10.52 0.69
N VAL A 497 0.91 9.78 -0.32
CA VAL A 497 1.76 9.27 -1.40
C VAL A 497 1.33 9.92 -2.73
N LEU A 498 2.23 10.70 -3.31
CA LEU A 498 2.05 11.34 -4.61
C LEU A 498 2.96 10.67 -5.64
N GLU A 499 2.37 10.03 -6.64
CA GLU A 499 3.10 9.46 -7.76
C GLU A 499 2.80 10.22 -9.06
N LYS A 500 3.82 10.64 -9.78
CA LYS A 500 3.70 11.25 -11.12
C LYS A 500 4.92 10.86 -11.94
N THR A 501 4.76 10.71 -13.25
CA THR A 501 5.88 10.34 -14.12
C THR A 501 7.04 11.33 -14.01
N LEU A 502 6.78 12.64 -14.13
CA LEU A 502 7.77 13.70 -13.96
C LEU A 502 7.39 14.60 -12.77
N MET A 503 8.30 14.71 -11.80
CA MET A 503 8.16 15.53 -10.61
C MET A 503 9.11 16.72 -10.65
N ASP A 504 8.55 17.92 -10.53
CA ASP A 504 9.33 19.12 -10.25
C ASP A 504 9.35 19.33 -8.73
N PHE A 505 10.54 19.51 -8.17
CA PHE A 505 10.75 19.70 -6.73
C PHE A 505 10.94 21.17 -6.37
N GLU A 506 11.02 22.07 -7.35
CA GLU A 506 11.16 23.51 -7.09
C GLU A 506 9.97 24.06 -6.32
N MET A 507 10.17 25.15 -5.60
CA MET A 507 9.13 25.71 -4.75
C MET A 507 7.89 26.17 -5.54
N ASP A 508 8.11 26.77 -6.70
CA ASP A 508 7.08 27.26 -7.62
C ASP A 508 6.26 26.12 -8.25
N SER A 509 6.72 24.86 -8.14
CA SER A 509 5.96 23.67 -8.54
C SER A 509 4.76 23.41 -7.64
N GLY A 510 4.72 23.98 -6.43
CA GLY A 510 3.58 23.88 -5.52
C GLY A 510 3.67 22.82 -4.44
N LEU A 511 4.74 22.01 -4.35
CA LEU A 511 4.94 21.09 -3.21
C LEU A 511 4.92 21.82 -1.86
N CYS A 512 5.36 23.08 -1.85
CA CYS A 512 5.28 23.95 -0.66
C CYS A 512 3.84 24.19 -0.17
N LEU A 513 2.81 24.05 -1.01
CA LEU A 513 1.41 24.20 -0.61
C LEU A 513 0.98 23.10 0.38
N LEU A 514 1.63 21.93 0.33
CA LEU A 514 1.34 20.79 1.22
C LEU A 514 1.65 21.08 2.69
N THR A 515 2.33 22.19 3.02
CA THR A 515 2.57 22.56 4.42
C THR A 515 1.36 23.07 5.16
N ARG A 516 0.27 23.39 4.44
CA ARG A 516 -1.03 23.61 5.09
C ARG A 516 -1.57 22.35 5.76
N LEU A 517 -1.09 21.16 5.36
CA LEU A 517 -1.44 19.88 5.99
C LEU A 517 -0.72 19.74 7.33
N GLY A 518 -1.19 20.45 8.36
CA GLY A 518 -0.56 20.48 9.68
C GLY A 518 -0.50 19.14 10.41
N ARG A 519 -1.33 18.17 9.99
CA ARG A 519 -1.38 16.80 10.53
C ARG A 519 -0.57 15.78 9.73
N LEU A 520 0.07 16.21 8.64
CA LEU A 520 0.81 15.31 7.77
C LEU A 520 2.05 14.76 8.51
N LYS A 521 2.08 13.45 8.70
CA LYS A 521 3.16 12.71 9.35
C LYS A 521 4.09 12.04 8.36
N ARG A 522 3.53 11.55 7.24
CA ARG A 522 4.26 10.76 6.24
C ARG A 522 4.01 11.34 4.85
N LEU A 523 5.09 11.65 4.14
CA LEU A 523 5.03 12.09 2.75
C LEU A 523 5.94 11.21 1.89
N THR A 524 5.36 10.58 0.87
CA THR A 524 6.12 9.90 -0.19
C THR A 524 5.87 10.59 -1.51
N VAL A 525 6.95 10.97 -2.18
CA VAL A 525 6.91 11.61 -3.49
C VAL A 525 7.62 10.70 -4.49
N ALA A 526 6.91 10.20 -5.50
CA ALA A 526 7.43 9.22 -6.44
C ALA A 526 7.35 9.72 -7.88
N GLY A 527 8.46 9.64 -8.61
CA GLY A 527 8.54 10.06 -10.01
C GLY A 527 9.97 10.20 -10.54
N LEU A 528 10.10 10.62 -11.80
CA LEU A 528 11.36 11.06 -12.37
C LEU A 528 11.54 12.55 -12.07
N ALA A 529 12.67 12.95 -11.49
CA ALA A 529 12.91 14.37 -11.25
C ALA A 529 13.02 15.14 -12.57
N TYR A 530 12.31 16.26 -12.67
CA TYR A 530 12.45 17.20 -13.78
C TYR A 530 13.76 17.96 -13.60
N GLY A 531 14.81 17.52 -14.28
CA GLY A 531 16.13 18.12 -14.20
C GLY A 531 16.96 17.68 -12.98
N LYS A 532 18.01 18.45 -12.70
CA LYS A 532 18.94 18.20 -11.58
C LYS A 532 18.33 18.72 -10.29
N ILE A 533 18.17 17.87 -9.28
CA ILE A 533 17.76 18.32 -7.95
C ILE A 533 18.94 19.06 -7.31
N VAL A 534 18.88 20.39 -7.38
CA VAL A 534 19.83 21.25 -6.69
C VAL A 534 19.39 21.49 -5.26
N SER A 535 20.33 21.87 -4.41
CA SER A 535 20.09 22.22 -3.00
C SER A 535 18.84 23.11 -2.82
N GLY A 536 18.66 24.13 -3.66
CA GLY A 536 17.53 25.07 -3.57
C GLY A 536 16.14 24.45 -3.80
N CYS A 537 16.05 23.29 -4.46
CA CYS A 537 14.76 22.62 -4.70
C CYS A 537 14.09 22.20 -3.39
N LEU A 538 14.83 21.94 -2.31
CA LEU A 538 14.25 21.54 -1.02
C LEU A 538 14.11 22.68 -0.02
N ASP A 539 14.30 23.93 -0.43
CA ASP A 539 14.19 25.07 0.49
C ASP A 539 12.79 25.15 1.13
N TRP A 540 11.78 24.53 0.50
CA TRP A 540 10.43 24.49 1.04
C TRP A 540 10.23 23.60 2.28
N LEU A 541 11.20 22.73 2.57
CA LEU A 541 11.28 21.85 3.74
C LEU A 541 11.97 22.50 4.95
N ALA A 542 12.62 23.66 4.76
CA ALA A 542 13.41 24.30 5.80
C ALA A 542 12.53 24.67 7.00
N LYS A 543 12.97 24.29 8.20
CA LYS A 543 12.27 24.58 9.46
C LYS A 543 12.15 26.07 9.75
N ASP A 544 13.22 26.81 9.49
CA ASP A 544 13.26 28.27 9.63
C ASP A 544 13.33 28.91 8.24
N TRP A 545 12.15 29.14 7.67
CA TRP A 545 12.01 29.76 6.36
C TRP A 545 12.66 31.14 6.31
N ALA A 546 12.69 31.88 7.43
CA ALA A 546 13.25 33.23 7.45
C ALA A 546 14.76 33.23 7.12
N ARG A 547 15.45 32.10 7.36
CA ARG A 547 16.89 31.94 7.08
C ARG A 547 17.20 31.51 5.64
N THR A 548 16.24 30.99 4.88
CA THR A 548 16.49 30.62 3.47
C THR A 548 16.47 31.89 2.61
N SER A 549 17.66 32.50 2.48
CA SER A 549 17.89 33.81 1.86
C SER A 549 17.47 33.91 0.39
N ARG A 550 17.38 32.78 -0.32
CA ARG A 550 16.97 32.70 -1.73
C ARG A 550 15.45 32.74 -1.90
N GLY A 551 14.73 31.87 -1.19
CA GLY A 551 13.26 31.75 -1.31
C GLY A 551 12.53 33.04 -0.94
N LYS A 552 12.93 33.71 0.15
CA LYS A 552 12.29 34.97 0.57
C LYS A 552 12.49 36.09 -0.45
N LYS A 553 13.71 36.29 -0.95
CA LYS A 553 14.01 37.39 -1.89
C LYS A 553 13.46 37.13 -3.29
N GLN A 554 13.56 35.90 -3.78
CA GLN A 554 13.12 35.56 -5.12
C GLN A 554 11.59 35.63 -5.25
N LEU A 555 10.83 35.03 -4.33
CA LEU A 555 9.37 35.06 -4.39
C LEU A 555 8.78 36.45 -4.16
N LEU A 556 9.36 37.23 -3.23
CA LEU A 556 8.96 38.62 -3.05
C LEU A 556 9.31 39.48 -4.27
N ASN A 557 10.41 39.21 -4.96
CA ASN A 557 10.80 39.94 -6.17
C ASN A 557 9.96 39.50 -7.38
N GLU A 558 9.71 38.21 -7.56
CA GLU A 558 8.84 37.67 -8.62
C GLU A 558 7.41 38.20 -8.43
N TRP A 559 6.85 38.17 -7.22
CA TRP A 559 5.53 38.75 -6.96
C TRP A 559 5.50 40.27 -7.18
N ARG A 560 6.58 40.98 -6.83
CA ARG A 560 6.71 42.42 -7.11
C ARG A 560 6.85 42.73 -8.61
N LEU A 561 7.34 41.79 -9.40
CA LEU A 561 7.46 41.91 -10.87
C LEU A 561 6.16 41.49 -11.58
N SER A 562 5.37 40.57 -11.01
CA SER A 562 4.02 40.20 -11.45
C SER A 562 2.96 41.28 -11.19
N ARG A 563 3.31 42.57 -11.37
CA ARG A 563 2.34 43.67 -11.33
C ARG A 563 1.24 43.47 -12.38
N PRO A 564 0.01 43.94 -12.11
CA PRO A 564 -1.08 43.88 -13.08
C PRO A 564 -0.69 44.69 -14.32
N GLY A 565 -0.39 43.99 -15.42
CA GLY A 565 0.02 44.60 -16.70
C GLY A 565 1.17 43.89 -17.42
N GLN A 566 2.02 43.13 -16.73
CA GLN A 566 2.90 42.18 -17.40
C GLN A 566 2.19 40.84 -17.48
N ILE A 567 1.82 40.46 -18.70
CA ILE A 567 1.28 39.16 -19.09
C ILE A 567 2.11 38.09 -18.36
N GLU A 568 1.53 37.41 -17.38
CA GLU A 568 2.10 36.19 -16.81
C GLU A 568 2.50 35.32 -18.01
N GLU A 569 3.80 35.10 -18.19
CA GLU A 569 4.35 34.38 -19.34
C GLU A 569 3.59 33.05 -19.52
N THR A 570 2.74 33.01 -20.55
CA THR A 570 2.27 31.79 -21.20
C THR A 570 1.58 30.75 -20.31
N VAL A 571 0.47 31.11 -19.67
CA VAL A 571 -0.65 30.17 -19.55
C VAL A 571 -1.74 30.69 -20.49
N ALA A 572 -2.12 29.84 -21.44
CA ALA A 572 -2.90 30.18 -22.63
C ALA A 572 -4.13 31.05 -22.33
N HIS A 573 -4.45 31.91 -23.29
CA HIS A 573 -5.64 32.76 -23.38
C HIS A 573 -6.96 32.01 -23.14
N ALA A 574 -7.26 31.62 -21.90
CA ALA A 574 -8.56 31.09 -21.55
C ALA A 574 -9.61 32.21 -21.64
N PRO A 575 -10.68 32.05 -22.45
CA PRO A 575 -11.76 33.03 -22.60
C PRO A 575 -12.70 33.07 -21.38
N PHE A 576 -12.42 32.29 -20.34
CA PHE A 576 -13.20 32.22 -19.11
C PHE A 576 -12.50 32.97 -17.97
N ARG A 577 -12.40 34.30 -18.07
CA ARG A 577 -12.78 35.24 -16.99
C ARG A 577 -12.55 36.70 -17.37
N SER A 578 -13.50 37.51 -16.92
CA SER A 578 -13.43 38.95 -16.73
C SER A 578 -12.04 39.38 -16.24
N SER A 579 -11.40 40.32 -16.93
CA SER A 579 -10.02 40.76 -16.67
C SER A 579 -9.84 41.57 -15.38
N GLU A 580 -10.76 41.47 -14.42
CA GLU A 580 -10.63 42.14 -13.14
C GLU A 580 -10.55 41.05 -12.06
N ASP A 581 -9.41 41.03 -11.35
CA ASP A 581 -9.32 40.43 -10.02
C ASP A 581 -10.59 40.86 -9.24
N PRO A 582 -11.34 39.94 -8.60
CA PRO A 582 -12.52 40.32 -7.84
C PRO A 582 -12.12 41.44 -6.89
N LYS A 583 -12.77 42.61 -7.04
CA LYS A 583 -12.46 43.80 -6.26
C LYS A 583 -12.61 43.43 -4.78
N PRO A 584 -11.80 43.98 -3.87
CA PRO A 584 -12.01 43.78 -2.44
C PRO A 584 -13.45 44.18 -2.07
N GLY A 585 -14.34 43.20 -1.87
CA GLY A 585 -15.79 43.40 -1.69
C GLY A 585 -16.68 42.58 -2.64
N ASP A 586 -16.15 42.08 -3.75
CA ASP A 586 -16.84 41.10 -4.59
C ASP A 586 -17.11 39.83 -3.78
N SER A 587 -18.32 39.30 -3.93
CA SER A 587 -18.88 38.23 -3.11
C SER A 587 -17.93 37.02 -3.04
N VAL A 588 -17.26 36.88 -1.89
CA VAL A 588 -16.44 35.71 -1.52
C VAL A 588 -17.20 34.39 -1.73
N ARG A 589 -18.54 34.42 -1.74
CA ARG A 589 -19.40 33.24 -1.88
C ARG A 589 -19.16 32.44 -3.16
N ASP A 590 -18.73 33.08 -4.25
CA ASP A 590 -18.63 32.40 -5.55
C ASP A 590 -17.45 31.41 -5.62
N TYR A 591 -16.49 31.53 -4.69
CA TYR A 591 -15.30 30.68 -4.62
C TYR A 591 -15.26 29.79 -3.36
N MET A 592 -16.25 29.94 -2.48
CA MET A 592 -16.39 29.11 -1.29
C MET A 592 -17.23 27.90 -1.64
N VAL A 593 -16.60 26.72 -1.67
CA VAL A 593 -17.32 25.48 -1.94
C VAL A 593 -17.23 24.59 -0.72
N ASP A 594 -18.38 24.25 -0.14
CA ASP A 594 -18.50 23.56 1.15
C ASP A 594 -17.67 24.23 2.27
N GLY A 595 -17.61 25.57 2.27
CA GLY A 595 -16.86 26.35 3.26
C GLY A 595 -15.35 26.43 3.03
N ILE A 596 -14.85 25.95 1.89
CA ILE A 596 -13.43 26.01 1.53
C ILE A 596 -13.19 27.06 0.46
N ASP A 597 -12.22 27.92 0.71
CA ASP A 597 -11.77 28.95 -0.24
C ASP A 597 -10.93 28.33 -1.35
N MET A 598 -11.55 28.10 -2.51
CA MET A 598 -10.91 27.50 -3.66
C MET A 598 -10.17 28.52 -4.55
N ARG A 599 -10.05 29.79 -4.14
CA ARG A 599 -9.31 30.81 -4.92
C ARG A 599 -7.86 30.40 -5.14
N TYR A 600 -7.31 30.82 -6.28
CA TYR A 600 -5.90 30.72 -6.63
C TYR A 600 -5.32 29.31 -6.80
N ILE A 601 -6.12 28.24 -6.71
CA ILE A 601 -5.61 26.87 -6.90
C ILE A 601 -4.87 26.76 -8.24
N GLY A 602 -3.64 26.25 -8.21
CA GLY A 602 -2.78 26.13 -9.39
C GLY A 602 -2.02 27.40 -9.79
N GLN A 603 -2.34 28.55 -9.19
CA GLN A 603 -1.68 29.83 -9.44
C GLN A 603 -0.51 30.04 -8.46
N VAL A 604 0.49 30.85 -8.88
CA VAL A 604 1.61 31.23 -8.00
C VAL A 604 1.14 32.05 -6.80
N ARG A 605 0.01 32.76 -6.93
CA ARG A 605 -0.62 33.50 -5.84
C ARG A 605 -0.95 32.63 -4.63
N ASP A 606 -1.35 31.37 -4.83
CA ASP A 606 -1.62 30.45 -3.71
C ASP A 606 -0.34 30.15 -2.91
N ILE A 607 0.81 30.06 -3.60
CA ILE A 607 2.12 29.88 -2.96
C ILE A 607 2.47 31.11 -2.14
N VAL A 608 2.22 32.31 -2.67
CA VAL A 608 2.46 33.57 -1.95
C VAL A 608 1.62 33.65 -0.68
N GLU A 609 0.35 33.26 -0.73
CA GLU A 609 -0.50 33.24 0.47
C GLU A 609 0.00 32.23 1.50
N VAL A 610 0.39 31.00 1.10
CA VAL A 610 1.04 30.04 2.02
C VAL A 610 2.29 30.63 2.67
N VAL A 611 3.12 31.33 1.90
CA VAL A 611 4.34 31.94 2.45
C VAL A 611 3.99 33.03 3.46
N LYS A 612 2.97 33.86 3.20
CA LYS A 612 2.50 34.87 4.16
C LYS A 612 1.94 34.23 5.43
N GLU A 613 1.07 33.23 5.30
CA GLU A 613 0.52 32.44 6.41
C GLU A 613 1.65 31.90 7.30
N ARG A 614 2.64 31.23 6.69
CA ARG A 614 3.80 30.71 7.43
C ARG A 614 4.60 31.80 8.12
N LEU A 615 4.87 32.92 7.45
CA LEU A 615 5.62 34.03 8.05
C LEU A 615 4.87 34.62 9.24
N ALA A 616 3.54 34.62 9.23
CA ALA A 616 2.72 35.02 10.36
C ALA A 616 2.79 34.01 11.51
N ASP A 617 2.80 32.70 11.21
CA ASP A 617 2.83 31.60 12.19
C ASP A 617 4.24 31.29 12.75
N GLY A 618 5.19 32.22 12.62
CA GLY A 618 6.56 32.03 13.10
C GLY A 618 7.42 31.09 12.25
N GLY A 619 6.96 30.76 11.04
CA GLY A 619 7.74 30.05 10.01
C GLY A 619 7.77 28.53 10.12
N MET A 620 7.04 27.94 11.08
CA MET A 620 7.06 26.48 11.29
C MET A 620 6.36 25.73 10.13
N CYS A 621 7.04 24.73 9.56
CA CYS A 621 6.48 23.87 8.51
C CYS A 621 6.37 22.41 8.97
N TRP A 622 5.18 21.83 8.77
CA TRP A 622 4.82 20.47 9.19
C TRP A 622 5.31 20.11 10.60
N PRO A 623 4.62 20.61 11.63
CA PRO A 623 4.99 20.33 13.02
C PRO A 623 4.92 18.83 13.38
N GLN A 624 4.18 18.02 12.61
CA GLN A 624 3.98 16.59 12.87
C GLN A 624 4.69 15.66 11.87
N MET A 625 5.47 16.17 10.91
CA MET A 625 6.13 15.31 9.93
C MET A 625 7.18 14.43 10.62
N GLU A 626 7.06 13.13 10.42
CA GLU A 626 7.94 12.10 10.95
C GLU A 626 8.78 11.46 9.85
N PHE A 627 8.22 11.34 8.63
CA PHE A 627 8.81 10.56 7.55
C PHE A 627 8.66 11.24 6.18
N LEU A 628 9.76 11.36 5.44
CA LEU A 628 9.80 11.82 4.05
C LEU A 628 10.55 10.83 3.16
N GLN A 629 9.88 10.32 2.13
CA GLN A 629 10.48 9.42 1.15
C GLN A 629 10.41 10.01 -0.25
N LEU A 630 11.55 10.09 -0.92
CA LEU A 630 11.64 10.48 -2.34
C LEU A 630 11.98 9.24 -3.18
N LYS A 631 11.04 8.80 -4.02
CA LYS A 631 11.23 7.67 -4.94
C LYS A 631 11.58 8.21 -6.33
N ILE A 632 12.86 8.41 -6.59
CA ILE A 632 13.36 9.05 -7.81
C ILE A 632 13.85 7.99 -8.79
N GLY A 633 13.47 8.06 -10.07
CA GLY A 633 13.97 7.11 -11.06
C GLY A 633 15.48 7.18 -11.27
N ASN A 634 16.06 6.05 -11.68
CA ASN A 634 17.52 5.86 -11.79
C ASN A 634 18.11 6.55 -13.02
N ASP A 635 18.21 7.88 -13.01
CA ASP A 635 19.08 8.61 -13.94
C ASP A 635 20.53 8.53 -13.44
N ARG A 636 21.44 8.04 -14.30
CA ARG A 636 22.88 7.93 -13.97
C ARG A 636 23.47 9.26 -13.50
N ARG A 637 22.94 10.39 -13.97
CA ARG A 637 23.39 11.74 -13.59
C ARG A 637 23.06 12.09 -12.14
N GLN A 638 22.02 11.49 -11.55
CA GLN A 638 21.50 11.85 -10.23
C GLN A 638 22.17 11.08 -9.06
N LYS A 639 23.12 10.18 -9.33
CA LYS A 639 23.73 9.36 -8.26
C LYS A 639 24.50 10.17 -7.22
N GLN A 640 25.30 11.15 -7.64
CA GLN A 640 26.06 12.00 -6.72
C GLN A 640 25.15 12.98 -5.98
N ASP A 641 24.12 13.49 -6.65
CA ASP A 641 23.19 14.47 -6.07
C ASP A 641 22.38 13.88 -4.91
N GLY A 642 22.08 12.57 -4.94
CA GLY A 642 21.32 11.91 -3.88
C GLY A 642 21.98 11.97 -2.50
N LEU A 643 23.30 11.78 -2.41
CA LEU A 643 24.03 11.85 -1.14
C LEU A 643 24.05 13.28 -0.58
N VAL A 644 24.20 14.27 -1.47
CA VAL A 644 24.15 15.69 -1.10
C VAL A 644 22.75 16.05 -0.61
N LEU A 645 21.71 15.51 -1.25
CA LEU A 645 20.32 15.73 -0.88
C LEU A 645 20.02 15.17 0.52
N GLU A 646 20.42 13.92 0.79
CA GLU A 646 20.28 13.31 2.11
C GLU A 646 21.01 14.10 3.19
N ALA A 647 22.25 14.50 2.94
CA ALA A 647 23.03 15.28 3.89
C ALA A 647 22.35 16.62 4.20
N LYS A 648 21.89 17.34 3.16
CA LYS A 648 21.15 18.60 3.34
C LYS A 648 19.83 18.39 4.08
N MET A 649 19.10 17.31 3.80
CA MET A 649 17.85 17.00 4.51
C MET A 649 18.08 16.75 5.99
N ARG A 650 19.11 15.96 6.34
CA ARG A 650 19.50 15.73 7.73
C ARG A 650 19.96 17.02 8.43
N GLU A 651 20.56 17.95 7.69
CA GLU A 651 20.92 19.27 8.21
C GLU A 651 19.68 20.16 8.46
N MET A 652 18.75 20.22 7.50
CA MET A 652 17.58 21.11 7.59
C MET A 652 16.50 20.62 8.55
N ARG A 653 16.30 19.30 8.61
CA ARG A 653 15.22 18.61 9.35
C ARG A 653 15.74 17.31 9.98
N PRO A 654 16.67 17.39 10.96
CA PRO A 654 17.22 16.20 11.62
C PRO A 654 16.18 15.35 12.34
N GLU A 655 15.01 15.93 12.65
CA GLU A 655 13.90 15.24 13.30
C GLU A 655 13.05 14.38 12.34
N ILE A 656 13.19 14.55 11.03
CA ILE A 656 12.44 13.78 10.03
C ILE A 656 13.30 12.61 9.55
N GLU A 657 12.74 11.40 9.58
CA GLU A 657 13.33 10.26 8.89
C GLU A 657 13.24 10.48 7.38
N PHE A 658 14.39 10.58 6.72
CA PHE A 658 14.50 10.84 5.30
C PHE A 658 15.05 9.62 4.56
N GLU A 659 14.32 9.18 3.53
CA GLU A 659 14.71 8.07 2.68
C GLU A 659 14.69 8.44 1.19
N LEU A 660 15.83 8.29 0.52
CA LEU A 660 15.94 8.45 -0.93
C LEU A 660 15.98 7.08 -1.60
N VAL A 661 14.85 6.65 -2.16
CA VAL A 661 14.73 5.37 -2.85
C VAL A 661 14.94 5.57 -4.34
N ARG A 662 15.92 4.86 -4.92
CA ARG A 662 16.10 4.85 -6.37
C ARG A 662 15.15 3.85 -7.00
N ARG A 663 14.17 4.33 -7.78
CA ARG A 663 13.34 3.45 -8.61
C ARG A 663 14.18 2.89 -9.74
N CYS A 664 14.42 1.59 -9.71
CA CYS A 664 14.78 0.85 -10.92
C CYS A 664 13.71 1.12 -11.97
N ALA A 665 14.11 1.52 -13.19
CA ALA A 665 13.19 1.80 -14.28
C ALA A 665 12.31 0.57 -14.58
N SER A 666 11.18 0.48 -13.92
CA SER A 666 10.06 -0.35 -14.32
C SER A 666 9.47 0.36 -15.52
N PHE A 667 9.77 -0.14 -16.71
CA PHE A 667 9.21 0.38 -17.97
C PHE A 667 7.69 0.46 -17.80
N SER A 668 7.16 1.69 -17.91
CA SER A 668 5.74 2.03 -17.90
C SER A 668 5.07 1.71 -19.21
#